data_AF-A0A7X7RP94-F1
#
_entry.id   AF-A0A7X7RP94-F1
#
_cell.length_a   1.000
_cell.length_b   1.000
_cell.length_c   1.000
_cell.angle_alpha   90.00
_cell.angle_beta   90.00
_cell.angle_gamma   90.00
#
_symmetry.space_group_name_H-M   'P 1'
#
loop_
_entity.id
_entity.type
_entity.pdbx_description
1 polymer ?
#
loop_
_entity_poly.entity_id
_entity_poly.type
_entity_poly.pdbx_seq_one_letter_code
_entity_poly.pdbx_strand_id
1 'polypeptide(L)'
;TCVELSKKRSLINATRNQKRDHIEIKVGNFETIEKDLTEQFDYITLIGVFEYAENYISADKPYDTFLTTIAKHLKPNGKIIIALENKYGLKYFAGCKEDHTGRYYEGLEGYPSSNGVKTFSRNTLEHMFKENGFYSEFYYPYPDYKLPHTIYSDKKLPNVGELSTNMRNFDADRLIVFDEEKVFNQIIQDQMFPHYSNSFLAVVTKEVCAEEQVIYAKCSSERRNEFSICTCIKRMQNGDRRLYKYAYTKAANAHINSIPIKYRQLKELYQRAGLLLNQCEPVSGSDSDECSCISPEYLDGVDLNQYLNELSRQKDYDKILLTIDQYVEKLNLTATKHTFHPTTEFEKIFGTWKLGDDYACVSPCALDLIFSNILLTGNENDRQWNVLDYEWSFEFDIPLKFILYRTLFYYQQDKNALGFLADLMRKKIDLYEHCHISKEEQQQYAAMEHQFQLYIIEGKASFALLHAIMPQASVKLDTLIKGDSFLKELQTPKIYYGTGNGFQGEQQIPALAMADDDNRVTLDLDVLPNMKEIRLDPTEYPCLIKINEIKAITTAEPVLITRFLLNGLAVSETMFVYDTSDAQLIIEQLPEHTVKIHFDYTVSTLREPFYSELVKSLKDQVEASKTTPTLLDKVLIKCKMAEPETIPQGYCYNKESDE
;
A
#
# COMPACT_ATOMS: atom_id res chain seq x y z
N THR A 1 -11.39 -1.23 37.23
CA THR A 1 -12.18 0.01 37.14
C THR A 1 -11.93 0.69 35.80
N CYS A 2 -12.96 1.23 35.17
CA CYS A 2 -12.90 2.01 33.92
C CYS A 2 -13.49 3.39 34.18
N VAL A 3 -12.81 4.45 33.75
CA VAL A 3 -13.32 5.83 33.79
C VAL A 3 -13.58 6.28 32.36
N GLU A 4 -14.81 6.69 32.06
CA GLU A 4 -15.22 7.04 30.70
C GLU A 4 -16.16 8.25 30.70
N LEU A 5 -15.83 9.28 29.93
CA LEU A 5 -16.61 10.51 29.85
C LEU A 5 -17.99 10.30 29.18
N SER A 6 -18.05 9.46 28.15
CA SER A 6 -19.24 9.26 27.34
C SER A 6 -20.18 8.22 27.95
N LYS A 7 -21.39 8.67 28.31
CA LYS A 7 -22.48 7.76 28.73
C LYS A 7 -22.78 6.69 27.68
N LYS A 8 -22.75 7.02 26.39
CA LYS A 8 -23.01 6.07 25.31
C LYS A 8 -21.94 4.97 25.27
N ARG A 9 -20.65 5.34 25.29
CA ARG A 9 -19.54 4.36 25.30
C ARG A 9 -19.58 3.50 26.57
N SER A 10 -19.88 4.11 27.72
CA SER A 10 -20.03 3.40 29.00
C SER A 10 -21.15 2.35 28.96
N LEU A 11 -22.32 2.69 28.43
CA LEU A 11 -23.44 1.75 28.29
C LEU A 11 -23.12 0.61 27.32
N ILE A 12 -22.43 0.90 26.19
CA ILE A 12 -21.96 -0.13 25.28
C ILE A 12 -21.00 -1.08 25.99
N ASN A 13 -20.04 -0.55 26.75
CA ASN A 13 -19.10 -1.34 27.53
C ASN A 13 -19.82 -2.21 28.58
N ALA A 14 -20.72 -1.62 29.36
CA ALA A 14 -21.53 -2.32 30.35
C ALA A 14 -22.34 -3.47 29.74
N THR A 15 -23.00 -3.25 28.59
CA THR A 15 -23.75 -4.31 27.90
C THR A 15 -22.84 -5.44 27.40
N ARG A 16 -21.70 -5.11 26.79
CA ARG A 16 -20.73 -6.12 26.31
C ARG A 16 -20.17 -6.96 27.45
N ASN A 17 -20.00 -6.36 28.61
CA ASN A 17 -19.40 -6.97 29.79
C ASN A 17 -20.40 -7.30 30.91
N GLN A 18 -21.70 -7.34 30.62
CA GLN A 18 -22.75 -7.51 31.64
C GLN A 18 -22.67 -8.82 32.46
N LYS A 19 -21.89 -9.80 31.99
CA LYS A 19 -21.64 -11.08 32.66
C LYS A 19 -20.34 -11.09 33.49
N ARG A 20 -19.61 -9.98 33.54
CA ARG A 20 -18.34 -9.82 34.27
C ARG A 20 -18.59 -8.94 35.50
N ASP A 21 -18.53 -9.55 36.67
CA ASP A 21 -18.74 -8.93 37.98
C ASP A 21 -17.55 -8.07 38.46
N HIS A 22 -16.35 -8.33 37.97
CA HIS A 22 -15.11 -7.62 38.30
C HIS A 22 -14.86 -6.33 37.48
N ILE A 23 -15.85 -5.86 36.71
CA ILE A 23 -15.73 -4.64 35.90
C ILE A 23 -16.63 -3.55 36.48
N GLU A 24 -16.00 -2.53 37.06
CA GLU A 24 -16.66 -1.30 37.48
C GLU A 24 -16.45 -0.20 36.42
N ILE A 25 -17.53 0.45 35.97
CA ILE A 25 -17.48 1.56 35.00
C ILE A 25 -18.02 2.82 35.69
N LYS A 26 -17.17 3.85 35.80
CA LYS A 26 -17.52 5.17 36.34
C LYS A 26 -17.66 6.17 35.17
N VAL A 27 -18.85 6.74 35.02
CA VAL A 27 -19.16 7.66 33.92
C VAL A 27 -18.91 9.10 34.36
N GLY A 28 -17.92 9.77 33.75
CA GLY A 28 -17.58 11.15 34.09
C GLY A 28 -16.18 11.57 33.63
N ASN A 29 -15.86 12.84 33.80
CA ASN A 29 -14.50 13.34 33.61
C ASN A 29 -13.59 12.76 34.71
N PHE A 30 -12.41 12.27 34.31
CA PHE A 30 -11.39 11.76 35.21
C PHE A 30 -11.02 12.74 36.34
N GLU A 31 -10.85 14.04 36.05
CA GLU A 31 -10.51 15.06 37.06
C GLU A 31 -11.52 15.15 38.22
N THR A 32 -12.77 14.78 37.96
CA THR A 32 -13.81 14.69 39.00
C THR A 32 -13.80 13.33 39.67
N ILE A 33 -13.78 12.25 38.88
CA ILE A 33 -13.92 10.87 39.37
C ILE A 33 -12.71 10.43 40.22
N GLU A 34 -11.50 10.89 39.89
CA GLU A 34 -10.27 10.47 40.56
C GLU A 34 -10.25 10.79 42.06
N LYS A 35 -10.97 11.83 42.47
CA LYS A 35 -11.10 12.26 43.87
C LYS A 35 -11.84 11.23 44.75
N ASP A 36 -12.70 10.43 44.12
CA ASP A 36 -13.47 9.37 44.78
C ASP A 36 -12.81 7.98 44.63
N LEU A 37 -11.69 7.89 43.90
CA LEU A 37 -10.90 6.65 43.81
C LEU A 37 -10.06 6.50 45.08
N THR A 38 -10.20 5.35 45.75
CA THR A 38 -9.47 5.05 46.99
C THR A 38 -8.45 3.94 46.82
N GLU A 39 -8.60 3.15 45.76
CA GLU A 39 -7.73 2.04 45.44
C GLU A 39 -6.47 2.49 44.69
N GLN A 40 -5.39 1.72 44.87
CA GLN A 40 -4.22 1.80 44.00
C GLN A 40 -4.18 0.61 43.04
N PHE A 41 -3.68 0.84 41.83
CA PHE A 41 -3.68 -0.11 40.74
C PHE A 41 -2.28 -0.61 40.40
N ASP A 42 -2.17 -1.88 40.01
CA ASP A 42 -0.95 -2.48 39.45
C ASP A 42 -0.71 -1.99 38.01
N TYR A 43 -1.78 -1.75 37.26
CA TYR A 43 -1.74 -1.25 35.89
C TYR A 43 -2.75 -0.13 35.70
N ILE A 44 -2.31 0.97 35.09
CA ILE A 44 -3.20 2.05 34.64
C ILE A 44 -2.96 2.25 33.14
N THR A 45 -4.02 2.20 32.34
CA THR A 45 -3.91 2.24 30.87
C THR A 45 -4.53 3.52 30.29
N LEU A 46 -3.77 4.25 29.47
CA LEU A 46 -4.19 5.43 28.72
C LEU A 46 -3.99 5.15 27.21
N ILE A 47 -4.98 4.53 26.59
CA ILE A 47 -4.92 4.09 25.18
C ILE A 47 -5.78 5.04 24.34
N GLY A 48 -5.17 5.96 23.60
CA GLY A 48 -5.88 7.01 22.84
C GLY A 48 -6.63 8.02 23.74
N VAL A 49 -6.04 8.35 24.89
CA VAL A 49 -6.64 9.23 25.92
C VAL A 49 -5.70 10.33 26.37
N PHE A 50 -4.39 10.06 26.46
CA PHE A 50 -3.41 11.01 26.99
C PHE A 50 -3.31 12.29 26.14
N GLU A 51 -3.52 12.15 24.83
CA GLU A 51 -3.55 13.20 23.82
C GLU A 51 -4.62 14.26 24.11
N TYR A 52 -5.67 13.89 24.85
CA TYR A 52 -6.80 14.74 25.20
C TYR A 52 -6.67 15.40 26.59
N ALA A 53 -5.48 15.41 27.19
CA ALA A 53 -5.29 15.97 28.55
C ALA A 53 -5.82 17.41 28.68
N GLU A 54 -5.65 18.25 27.65
CA GLU A 54 -6.17 19.63 27.62
C GLU A 54 -7.71 19.71 27.73
N ASN A 55 -8.43 18.66 27.33
CA ASN A 55 -9.89 18.59 27.47
C ASN A 55 -10.34 17.98 28.79
N TYR A 56 -9.49 17.18 29.44
CA TYR A 56 -9.83 16.48 30.68
C TYR A 56 -9.37 17.21 31.94
N ILE A 57 -8.23 17.90 31.88
CA ILE A 57 -7.54 18.44 33.05
C ILE A 57 -7.51 19.97 32.98
N SER A 58 -8.07 20.62 33.99
CA SER A 58 -8.17 22.07 34.11
C SER A 58 -6.93 22.63 34.82
N ALA A 59 -5.78 22.63 34.15
CA ALA A 59 -4.51 23.12 34.70
C ALA A 59 -3.62 23.79 33.64
N ASP A 60 -2.70 24.66 34.08
CA ASP A 60 -1.73 25.34 33.19
C ASP A 60 -0.81 24.35 32.45
N LYS A 61 -0.47 23.25 33.12
CA LYS A 61 0.29 22.11 32.56
C LYS A 61 -0.58 20.85 32.61
N PRO A 62 -1.53 20.68 31.68
CA PRO A 62 -2.55 19.63 31.79
C PRO A 62 -1.94 18.23 31.67
N TYR A 63 -0.93 18.01 30.83
CA TYR A 63 -0.28 16.70 30.66
C TYR A 63 0.52 16.27 31.90
N ASP A 64 1.34 17.17 32.46
CA ASP A 64 2.07 16.95 33.72
C ASP A 64 1.10 16.69 34.90
N THR A 65 0.05 17.52 34.99
CA THR A 65 -0.99 17.37 36.02
C THR A 65 -1.75 16.05 35.85
N PHE A 66 -2.02 15.62 34.62
CA PHE A 66 -2.66 14.33 34.35
C PHE A 66 -1.80 13.18 34.86
N LEU A 67 -0.52 13.18 34.48
CA LEU A 67 0.44 12.13 34.82
C LEU A 67 0.66 12.03 36.34
N THR A 68 0.90 13.16 37.00
CA THR A 68 1.11 13.20 38.45
C THR A 68 -0.15 12.85 39.24
N THR A 69 -1.34 13.17 38.72
CA THR A 69 -2.62 12.78 39.34
C THR A 69 -2.85 11.28 39.24
N ILE A 70 -2.66 10.70 38.05
CA ILE A 70 -2.75 9.24 37.85
C ILE A 70 -1.76 8.49 38.75
N ALA A 71 -0.54 9.00 38.89
CA ALA A 71 0.49 8.34 39.68
C ALA A 71 0.16 8.22 41.17
N LYS A 72 -0.75 9.03 41.72
CA LYS A 72 -1.26 8.87 43.11
C LYS A 72 -2.04 7.57 43.28
N HIS A 73 -2.70 7.13 42.22
CA HIS A 73 -3.49 5.90 42.15
C HIS A 73 -2.65 4.68 41.72
N LEU A 74 -1.34 4.84 41.53
CA LEU A 74 -0.44 3.76 41.12
C LEU A 74 0.31 3.17 42.32
N LYS A 75 0.28 1.84 42.45
CA LYS A 75 1.11 1.12 43.43
C LYS A 75 2.61 1.36 43.17
N PRO A 76 3.51 1.11 44.14
CA PRO A 76 4.96 1.32 43.97
C PRO A 76 5.55 0.62 42.74
N ASN A 77 5.20 -0.66 42.52
CA ASN A 77 5.65 -1.46 41.38
C ASN A 77 4.68 -1.41 40.19
N GLY A 78 3.70 -0.50 40.23
CA GLY A 78 2.69 -0.39 39.18
C GLY A 78 3.24 0.19 37.89
N LYS A 79 2.57 -0.10 36.77
CA LYS A 79 2.92 0.36 35.42
C LYS A 79 1.81 1.23 34.84
N ILE A 80 2.16 2.41 34.35
CA ILE A 80 1.26 3.22 33.52
C ILE A 80 1.57 2.89 32.06
N ILE A 81 0.57 2.42 31.32
CA ILE A 81 0.70 2.03 29.92
C ILE A 81 0.01 3.09 29.07
N ILE A 82 0.78 3.81 28.26
CA ILE A 82 0.26 4.88 27.41
C ILE A 82 0.45 4.45 25.96
N ALA A 83 -0.62 4.43 25.17
CA ALA A 83 -0.52 4.20 23.73
C ALA A 83 -1.14 5.38 22.98
N LEU A 84 -0.39 5.93 22.04
CA LEU A 84 -0.75 7.13 21.29
C LEU A 84 -0.07 7.19 19.93
N GLU A 85 -0.64 7.99 19.03
CA GLU A 85 -0.03 8.41 17.79
C GLU A 85 1.30 9.15 18.02
N ASN A 86 2.28 8.90 17.15
CA ASN A 86 3.52 9.68 17.12
C ASN A 86 3.32 10.91 16.23
N LYS A 87 3.57 12.12 16.75
CA LYS A 87 3.50 13.38 15.98
C LYS A 87 4.23 13.30 14.63
N TYR A 88 5.35 12.57 14.57
CA TYR A 88 6.18 12.40 13.38
C TYR A 88 6.06 11.01 12.73
N GLY A 89 4.95 10.30 12.98
CA GLY A 89 4.67 9.03 12.34
C GLY A 89 4.76 9.14 10.81
N LEU A 90 5.46 8.19 10.17
CA LEU A 90 5.71 8.24 8.73
C LEU A 90 4.42 8.36 7.91
N LYS A 91 3.32 7.76 8.38
CA LYS A 91 2.01 7.80 7.73
C LYS A 91 1.53 9.24 7.43
N TYR A 92 1.86 10.22 8.26
CA TYR A 92 1.45 11.61 8.06
C TYR A 92 2.23 12.29 6.93
N PHE A 93 3.54 12.00 6.82
CA PHE A 93 4.34 12.41 5.66
C PHE A 93 3.88 11.71 4.39
N ALA A 94 3.41 10.46 4.53
CA ALA A 94 2.92 9.64 3.43
C ALA A 94 1.49 9.95 2.99
N GLY A 95 0.85 10.98 3.57
CA GLY A 95 -0.43 11.52 3.13
C GLY A 95 -1.66 11.08 3.94
N CYS A 96 -1.50 10.51 5.14
CA CYS A 96 -2.61 10.35 6.07
C CYS A 96 -2.97 11.68 6.76
N LYS A 97 -4.26 11.89 7.02
CA LYS A 97 -4.74 12.97 7.89
C LYS A 97 -4.37 12.67 9.35
N GLU A 98 -4.24 13.73 10.15
CA GLU A 98 -4.04 13.62 11.58
C GLU A 98 -5.32 13.06 12.25
N ASP A 99 -5.15 12.03 13.09
CA ASP A 99 -6.25 11.14 13.54
C ASP A 99 -7.30 11.84 14.43
N HIS A 100 -6.97 12.96 15.07
CA HIS A 100 -7.87 13.64 16.00
C HIS A 100 -8.57 14.85 15.37
N THR A 101 -7.93 15.49 14.39
CA THR A 101 -8.38 16.73 13.77
C THR A 101 -8.94 16.53 12.36
N GLY A 102 -8.60 15.41 11.71
CA GLY A 102 -9.00 15.11 10.34
C GLY A 102 -8.36 16.04 9.30
N ARG A 103 -7.31 16.79 9.68
CA ARG A 103 -6.57 17.72 8.82
C ARG A 103 -5.24 17.11 8.40
N TYR A 104 -4.78 17.44 7.19
CA TYR A 104 -3.42 17.08 6.78
C TYR A 104 -2.40 17.93 7.54
N TYR A 105 -1.29 17.32 7.94
CA TYR A 105 -0.10 17.99 8.51
C TYR A 105 -0.30 18.77 9.83
N GLU A 106 -1.52 18.87 10.36
CA GLU A 106 -1.83 19.65 11.58
C GLU A 106 -0.88 19.34 12.75
N GLY A 107 -0.68 18.05 13.04
CA GLY A 107 0.26 17.61 14.07
C GLY A 107 1.71 18.00 13.73
N LEU A 108 2.14 17.79 12.49
CA LEU A 108 3.51 18.12 12.02
C LEU A 108 3.81 19.62 12.14
N GLU A 109 2.83 20.47 11.85
CA GLU A 109 2.90 21.94 11.92
C GLU A 109 2.73 22.50 13.34
N GLY A 110 2.47 21.64 14.32
CA GLY A 110 2.38 22.02 15.73
C GLY A 110 1.01 22.54 16.17
N TYR A 111 -0.07 22.06 15.53
CA TYR A 111 -1.45 22.36 15.88
C TYR A 111 -1.81 23.87 15.83
N PRO A 112 -1.59 24.57 14.69
CA PRO A 112 -1.90 25.99 14.58
C PRO A 112 -3.41 26.30 14.56
N SER A 113 -4.25 25.33 14.18
CA SER A 113 -5.69 25.52 13.96
C SER A 113 -6.57 24.71 14.91
N SER A 114 -5.98 23.93 15.81
CA SER A 114 -6.67 22.96 16.66
C SER A 114 -6.23 23.08 18.11
N ASN A 115 -7.18 22.94 19.04
CA ASN A 115 -6.93 23.01 20.49
C ASN A 115 -7.51 21.76 21.17
N GLY A 116 -7.03 21.43 22.38
CA GLY A 116 -7.64 20.40 23.22
C GLY A 116 -7.16 18.97 22.95
N VAL A 117 -6.43 18.75 21.86
CA VAL A 117 -5.82 17.45 21.53
C VAL A 117 -4.44 17.65 20.91
N LYS A 118 -3.43 16.93 21.43
CA LYS A 118 -2.06 16.96 20.89
C LYS A 118 -1.40 15.59 20.96
N THR A 119 -0.69 15.27 19.89
CA THR A 119 0.26 14.16 19.85
C THR A 119 1.68 14.68 20.08
N PHE A 120 2.60 13.77 20.41
CA PHE A 120 3.95 14.12 20.83
C PHE A 120 5.00 13.32 20.08
N SER A 121 6.20 13.91 19.97
CA SER A 121 7.38 13.14 19.57
C SER A 121 7.87 12.27 20.73
N ARG A 122 8.63 11.22 20.42
CA ARG A 122 9.30 10.39 21.44
C ARG A 122 10.07 11.25 22.45
N ASN A 123 10.92 12.16 21.97
CA ASN A 123 11.77 13.00 22.83
C ASN A 123 10.94 13.89 23.76
N THR A 124 9.80 14.40 23.27
CA THR A 124 8.89 15.21 24.09
C THR A 124 8.26 14.38 25.20
N LEU A 125 7.79 13.17 24.89
CA LEU A 125 7.24 12.25 25.90
C LEU A 125 8.28 11.82 26.93
N GLU A 126 9.46 11.40 26.47
CA GLU A 126 10.56 10.95 27.34
C GLU A 126 10.99 12.07 28.29
N HIS A 127 11.15 13.30 27.78
CA HIS A 127 11.46 14.46 28.61
C HIS A 127 10.33 14.75 29.61
N MET A 128 9.07 14.74 29.17
CA MET A 128 7.91 14.97 30.05
C MET A 128 7.84 13.93 31.18
N PHE A 129 8.02 12.65 30.88
CA PHE A 129 8.02 11.59 31.89
C PHE A 129 9.17 11.77 32.89
N LYS A 130 10.37 12.07 32.39
CA LYS A 130 11.56 12.28 33.22
C LYS A 130 11.44 13.50 34.15
N GLU A 131 10.96 14.63 33.65
CA GLU A 131 10.73 15.84 34.45
C GLU A 131 9.70 15.62 35.58
N ASN A 132 8.75 14.71 35.36
CA ASN A 132 7.78 14.31 36.36
C ASN A 132 8.25 13.14 37.25
N GLY A 133 9.53 12.74 37.15
CA GLY A 133 10.14 11.74 38.02
C GLY A 133 9.86 10.28 37.65
N PHE A 134 9.48 10.01 36.40
CA PHE A 134 9.20 8.66 35.92
C PHE A 134 10.28 8.11 35.00
N TYR A 135 10.42 6.79 35.01
CA TYR A 135 11.14 6.02 34.00
C TYR A 135 10.18 5.60 32.90
N SER A 136 10.66 5.52 31.67
CA SER A 136 9.83 5.12 30.53
C SER A 136 10.57 4.14 29.62
N GLU A 137 9.83 3.17 29.10
CA GLU A 137 10.27 2.26 28.05
C GLU A 137 9.37 2.40 26.84
N PHE A 138 9.96 2.49 25.65
CA PHE A 138 9.21 2.67 24.41
C PHE A 138 9.11 1.38 23.60
N TYR A 139 7.89 1.16 23.13
CA TYR A 139 7.52 0.13 22.17
C TYR A 139 6.90 0.79 20.94
N TYR A 140 6.98 0.11 19.81
CA TYR A 140 6.57 0.61 18.50
C TYR A 140 5.57 -0.37 17.88
N PRO A 141 4.27 -0.20 18.17
CA PRO A 141 3.22 -0.97 17.52
C PRO A 141 3.20 -0.69 16.01
N TYR A 142 3.08 -1.76 15.21
CA TYR A 142 3.07 -1.73 13.76
C TYR A 142 1.85 -2.49 13.21
N PRO A 143 1.09 -1.92 12.25
CA PRO A 143 1.29 -0.62 11.57
C PRO A 143 1.07 0.61 12.46
N ASP A 144 0.27 0.47 13.50
CA ASP A 144 0.01 1.46 14.55
C ASP A 144 -0.54 0.75 15.81
N TYR A 145 -0.85 1.51 16.87
CA TYR A 145 -1.34 0.96 18.14
C TYR A 145 -2.83 0.57 18.14
N LYS A 146 -3.60 0.95 17.11
CA LYS A 146 -5.05 0.66 17.03
C LYS A 146 -5.27 -0.78 16.61
N LEU A 147 -4.55 -1.22 15.57
CA LEU A 147 -4.64 -2.57 15.02
C LEU A 147 -3.25 -3.18 14.79
N PRO A 148 -2.38 -3.25 15.82
CA PRO A 148 -1.04 -3.80 15.66
C PRO A 148 -1.10 -5.31 15.45
N HIS A 149 -0.28 -5.79 14.50
CA HIS A 149 0.05 -7.22 14.41
C HIS A 149 1.45 -7.52 14.94
N THR A 150 2.32 -6.50 15.02
CA THR A 150 3.66 -6.60 15.58
C THR A 150 3.92 -5.42 16.51
N ILE A 151 4.62 -5.65 17.63
CA ILE A 151 5.09 -4.62 18.55
C ILE A 151 6.60 -4.80 18.71
N TYR A 152 7.35 -3.80 18.25
CA TYR A 152 8.81 -3.70 18.42
C TYR A 152 9.15 -2.95 19.71
N SER A 153 10.43 -2.95 20.09
CA SER A 153 10.95 -2.12 21.20
C SER A 153 12.34 -1.60 20.86
N ASP A 154 12.88 -0.69 21.68
CA ASP A 154 14.29 -0.28 21.59
C ASP A 154 15.27 -1.48 21.61
N LYS A 155 14.86 -2.61 22.20
CA LYS A 155 15.69 -3.82 22.35
C LYS A 155 15.52 -4.82 21.19
N LYS A 156 14.50 -4.65 20.34
CA LYS A 156 14.29 -5.40 19.08
C LYS A 156 13.54 -4.50 18.09
N LEU A 157 14.32 -3.83 17.23
CA LEU A 157 13.83 -3.03 16.12
C LEU A 157 13.49 -3.90 14.89
N PRO A 158 12.69 -3.38 13.94
CA PRO A 158 12.45 -4.06 12.66
C PRO A 158 13.73 -4.12 11.81
N ASN A 159 13.81 -5.17 10.98
CA ASN A 159 14.80 -5.25 9.93
C ASN A 159 14.27 -4.68 8.61
N VAL A 160 15.17 -4.36 7.69
CA VAL A 160 14.83 -3.96 6.31
C VAL A 160 13.97 -5.04 5.65
N GLY A 161 12.83 -4.65 5.09
CA GLY A 161 11.86 -5.54 4.46
C GLY A 161 10.72 -6.00 5.38
N GLU A 162 10.81 -5.80 6.69
CA GLU A 162 9.76 -6.27 7.63
C GLU A 162 8.49 -5.39 7.63
N LEU A 163 8.56 -4.15 7.15
CA LEU A 163 7.47 -3.15 7.24
C LEU A 163 6.78 -2.91 5.88
N SER A 164 6.08 -3.93 5.36
CA SER A 164 5.47 -3.92 4.02
C SER A 164 3.94 -3.74 3.99
N THR A 165 3.25 -3.80 5.13
CA THR A 165 1.78 -3.71 5.24
C THR A 165 1.31 -2.35 5.74
N ASN A 166 1.54 -1.28 4.97
CA ASN A 166 1.38 0.10 5.46
C ASN A 166 0.04 0.78 5.10
N MET A 167 -0.72 0.26 4.11
CA MET A 167 -2.06 0.76 3.75
C MET A 167 -3.12 0.32 4.76
N ARG A 168 -3.21 1.06 5.88
CA ARG A 168 -4.01 0.67 7.07
C ARG A 168 -4.84 1.82 7.66
N ASN A 169 -5.07 2.88 6.89
CA ASN A 169 -6.04 3.93 7.22
C ASN A 169 -7.45 3.46 6.83
N PHE A 170 -8.39 3.43 7.78
CA PHE A 170 -9.76 2.93 7.56
C PHE A 170 -10.84 3.99 7.76
N ASP A 171 -10.47 5.12 8.34
CA ASP A 171 -11.36 6.14 8.87
C ASP A 171 -11.38 7.42 8.03
N ALA A 172 -10.37 7.63 7.18
CA ALA A 172 -10.27 8.81 6.34
C ALA A 172 -9.63 8.56 4.97
N ASP A 173 -10.00 9.42 4.02
CA ASP A 173 -9.31 9.52 2.73
C ASP A 173 -7.84 9.88 2.94
N ARG A 174 -7.02 9.39 2.03
CA ARG A 174 -5.57 9.46 2.09
C ARG A 174 -4.96 9.88 0.74
N LEU A 175 -3.92 10.70 0.80
CA LEU A 175 -2.99 10.87 -0.31
C LEU A 175 -1.92 9.77 -0.26
N ILE A 176 -1.50 9.26 -1.42
CA ILE A 176 -0.32 8.40 -1.54
C ILE A 176 0.78 9.26 -2.16
N VAL A 177 1.71 9.70 -1.32
CA VAL A 177 2.80 10.62 -1.68
C VAL A 177 4.08 9.86 -2.06
N PHE A 178 4.34 8.71 -1.44
CA PHE A 178 5.49 7.85 -1.73
C PHE A 178 5.21 6.39 -1.32
N ASP A 179 6.12 5.48 -1.69
CA ASP A 179 6.12 4.09 -1.26
C ASP A 179 6.68 3.97 0.17
N GLU A 180 5.78 3.82 1.16
CA GLU A 180 6.12 3.76 2.58
C GLU A 180 7.10 2.63 2.93
N GLU A 181 7.02 1.47 2.26
CA GLU A 181 7.92 0.34 2.54
C GLU A 181 9.36 0.73 2.18
N LYS A 182 9.56 1.37 1.02
CA LYS A 182 10.88 1.84 0.59
C LYS A 182 11.44 2.89 1.55
N VAL A 183 10.60 3.82 2.01
CA VAL A 183 11.04 4.87 2.93
C VAL A 183 11.33 4.30 4.32
N PHE A 184 10.51 3.38 4.84
CA PHE A 184 10.80 2.66 6.08
C PHE A 184 12.11 1.89 5.99
N ASN A 185 12.40 1.23 4.87
CA ASN A 185 13.67 0.53 4.67
C ASN A 185 14.88 1.47 4.79
N GLN A 186 14.81 2.69 4.24
CA GLN A 186 15.87 3.69 4.41
C GLN A 186 15.95 4.19 5.86
N ILE A 187 14.83 4.50 6.49
CA ILE A 187 14.76 4.92 7.90
C ILE A 187 15.36 3.88 8.85
N ILE A 188 15.14 2.59 8.58
CA ILE A 188 15.72 1.48 9.36
C ILE A 188 17.24 1.41 9.14
N GLN A 189 17.71 1.53 7.89
CA GLN A 189 19.14 1.55 7.56
C GLN A 189 19.88 2.69 8.27
N ASP A 190 19.24 3.85 8.35
CA ASP A 190 19.77 5.05 9.02
C ASP A 190 19.53 5.06 10.54
N GLN A 191 19.01 3.98 11.12
CA GLN A 191 18.75 3.82 12.56
C GLN A 191 17.77 4.87 13.14
N MET A 192 16.84 5.37 12.33
CA MET A 192 15.88 6.42 12.72
C MET A 192 14.48 5.89 13.04
N PHE A 193 14.22 4.58 12.93
CA PHE A 193 12.88 3.99 13.07
C PHE A 193 12.10 4.44 14.31
N PRO A 194 12.69 4.49 15.53
CA PRO A 194 11.97 4.94 16.72
C PRO A 194 11.37 6.36 16.65
N HIS A 195 11.87 7.22 15.75
CA HIS A 195 11.37 8.58 15.59
C HIS A 195 10.22 8.66 14.58
N TYR A 196 10.09 7.68 13.69
CA TYR A 196 9.14 7.66 12.57
C TYR A 196 8.12 6.52 12.63
N SER A 197 8.17 5.66 13.67
CA SER A 197 7.08 4.72 13.94
C SER A 197 5.75 5.47 14.04
N ASN A 198 4.66 4.93 13.50
CA ASN A 198 3.39 5.66 13.45
C ASN A 198 2.77 5.91 14.83
N SER A 199 3.20 5.15 15.83
CA SER A 199 2.68 5.23 17.19
C SER A 199 3.71 4.76 18.21
N PHE A 200 3.42 5.05 19.47
CA PHE A 200 4.15 4.59 20.63
C PHE A 200 3.24 3.79 21.55
N LEU A 201 3.84 2.81 22.21
CA LEU A 201 3.34 2.24 23.45
C LEU A 201 4.43 2.49 24.49
N ALA A 202 4.20 3.39 25.44
CA ALA A 202 5.12 3.73 26.51
C ALA A 202 4.71 3.03 27.81
N VAL A 203 5.64 2.33 28.43
CA VAL A 203 5.48 1.77 29.78
C VAL A 203 6.21 2.68 30.75
N VAL A 204 5.45 3.35 31.61
CA VAL A 204 5.93 4.38 32.54
C VAL A 204 5.85 3.87 33.98
N THR A 205 6.93 4.04 34.75
CA THR A 205 7.10 3.46 36.09
C THR A 205 7.73 4.47 37.05
N LYS A 206 7.46 4.31 38.36
CA LYS A 206 8.07 5.13 39.43
C LYS A 206 9.53 4.74 39.71
N GLU A 207 9.85 3.47 39.51
CA GLU A 207 11.16 2.89 39.76
C GLU A 207 11.64 2.12 38.54
N VAL A 208 12.96 1.97 38.39
CA VAL A 208 13.54 1.18 37.29
C VAL A 208 13.10 -0.27 37.45
N CYS A 209 12.37 -0.78 36.45
CA CYS A 209 11.93 -2.16 36.43
C CYS A 209 13.12 -3.07 36.02
N ALA A 210 13.66 -3.84 36.96
CA ALA A 210 14.72 -4.82 36.73
C ALA A 210 14.19 -6.22 36.35
N GLU A 211 12.91 -6.31 35.97
CA GLU A 211 12.23 -7.58 35.70
C GLU A 211 12.48 -8.11 34.29
N GLU A 212 12.04 -9.35 34.06
CA GLU A 212 11.92 -9.90 32.72
C GLU A 212 11.02 -9.01 31.86
N GLN A 213 11.44 -8.77 30.62
CA GLN A 213 10.78 -7.82 29.74
C GLN A 213 10.44 -8.46 28.41
N VAL A 214 9.17 -8.37 28.00
CA VAL A 214 8.78 -8.66 26.62
C VAL A 214 9.36 -7.56 25.74
N ILE A 215 10.26 -7.89 24.82
CA ILE A 215 10.94 -6.92 23.93
C ILE A 215 10.40 -6.95 22.49
N TYR A 216 9.59 -7.94 22.17
CA TYR A 216 8.97 -8.11 20.86
C TYR A 216 7.72 -8.97 21.00
N ALA A 217 6.67 -8.65 20.26
CA ALA A 217 5.49 -9.49 20.11
C ALA A 217 4.97 -9.43 18.67
N LYS A 218 4.59 -10.58 18.11
CA LYS A 218 3.90 -10.68 16.82
C LYS A 218 2.74 -11.63 16.94
N CYS A 219 1.52 -11.16 16.70
CA CYS A 219 0.32 -11.96 16.82
C CYS A 219 -0.36 -12.16 15.46
N SER A 220 -0.78 -13.38 15.17
CA SER A 220 -1.43 -13.76 13.90
C SER A 220 -2.95 -13.74 14.01
N SER A 221 -3.52 -12.62 14.48
CA SER A 221 -4.95 -12.48 14.79
C SER A 221 -5.88 -12.50 13.57
N GLU A 222 -5.34 -12.37 12.35
CA GLU A 222 -6.06 -12.48 11.08
C GLU A 222 -6.32 -13.94 10.68
N ARG A 223 -5.71 -14.92 11.37
CA ARG A 223 -5.98 -16.35 11.16
C ARG A 223 -7.26 -16.78 11.90
N ARG A 224 -7.80 -17.95 11.56
CA ARG A 224 -8.87 -18.59 12.34
C ARG A 224 -8.49 -18.66 13.82
N ASN A 225 -9.49 -18.70 14.70
CA ASN A 225 -9.25 -18.69 16.15
C ASN A 225 -8.39 -19.90 16.60
N GLU A 226 -8.54 -21.05 15.93
CA GLU A 226 -7.77 -22.28 16.15
C GLU A 226 -6.28 -22.16 15.79
N PHE A 227 -5.93 -21.17 14.94
CA PHE A 227 -4.58 -20.96 14.41
C PHE A 227 -3.99 -19.62 14.79
N SER A 228 -4.70 -18.85 15.63
CA SER A 228 -4.23 -17.55 16.11
C SER A 228 -3.22 -17.77 17.24
N ILE A 229 -1.98 -17.37 17.00
CA ILE A 229 -0.89 -17.45 17.98
C ILE A 229 -0.27 -16.07 18.21
N CYS A 230 0.46 -15.91 19.31
CA CYS A 230 1.35 -14.78 19.49
C CYS A 230 2.76 -15.23 19.86
N THR A 231 3.73 -14.77 19.08
CA THR A 231 5.15 -15.05 19.26
C THR A 231 5.79 -13.88 19.99
N CYS A 232 6.42 -14.14 21.13
CA CYS A 232 7.03 -13.11 21.98
C CYS A 232 8.50 -13.43 22.25
N ILE A 233 9.35 -12.40 22.25
CA ILE A 233 10.72 -12.51 22.75
C ILE A 233 10.76 -11.82 24.12
N LYS A 234 11.17 -12.56 25.16
CA LYS A 234 11.43 -12.00 26.49
C LYS A 234 12.93 -11.88 26.71
N ARG A 235 13.37 -10.76 27.28
CA ARG A 235 14.72 -10.59 27.81
C ARG A 235 14.69 -10.90 29.30
N MET A 236 15.45 -11.90 29.71
CA MET A 236 15.56 -12.36 31.08
C MET A 236 16.48 -11.43 31.89
N GLN A 237 16.45 -11.53 33.22
CA GLN A 237 17.27 -10.69 34.10
C GLN A 237 18.78 -10.84 33.86
N ASN A 238 19.24 -12.03 33.49
CA ASN A 238 20.64 -12.31 33.15
C ASN A 238 21.06 -11.76 31.77
N GLY A 239 20.12 -11.16 31.02
CA GLY A 239 20.34 -10.62 29.68
C GLY A 239 19.98 -11.57 28.54
N ASP A 240 19.74 -12.86 28.82
CA ASP A 240 19.40 -13.86 27.82
C ASP A 240 18.05 -13.57 27.16
N ARG A 241 17.91 -14.00 25.91
CA ARG A 241 16.64 -13.91 25.18
C ARG A 241 15.98 -15.28 25.13
N ARG A 242 14.67 -15.31 25.38
CA ARG A 242 13.84 -16.50 25.25
C ARG A 242 12.65 -16.23 24.35
N LEU A 243 12.35 -17.18 23.47
CA LEU A 243 11.23 -17.13 22.56
C LEU A 243 10.05 -17.91 23.17
N TYR A 244 8.84 -17.38 23.00
CA TYR A 244 7.61 -18.00 23.44
C TYR A 244 6.57 -17.92 22.33
N LYS A 245 5.81 -19.00 22.12
CA LYS A 245 4.58 -18.99 21.30
C LYS A 245 3.39 -19.29 22.22
N TYR A 246 2.45 -18.35 22.25
CA TYR A 246 1.22 -18.43 23.04
C TYR A 246 0.02 -18.70 22.14
N ALA A 247 -0.94 -19.47 22.63
CA ALA A 247 -2.27 -19.53 22.04
C ALA A 247 -2.93 -18.15 22.23
N TYR A 248 -3.30 -17.48 21.14
CA TYR A 248 -3.95 -16.17 21.22
C TYR A 248 -5.41 -16.30 21.67
N THR A 249 -6.03 -17.45 21.41
CA THR A 249 -7.36 -17.81 21.88
C THR A 249 -7.35 -19.20 22.49
N LYS A 250 -8.34 -19.53 23.33
CA LYS A 250 -8.52 -20.90 23.85
C LYS A 250 -8.60 -21.96 22.75
N ALA A 251 -9.20 -21.62 21.60
CA ALA A 251 -9.31 -22.54 20.47
C ALA A 251 -7.95 -22.91 19.87
N ALA A 252 -6.93 -22.05 20.01
CA ALA A 252 -5.57 -22.30 19.53
C ALA A 252 -4.72 -23.18 20.47
N ASN A 253 -5.24 -23.59 21.63
CA ASN A 253 -4.50 -24.44 22.57
C ASN A 253 -4.09 -25.77 21.94
N ALA A 254 -5.02 -26.44 21.23
CA ALA A 254 -4.73 -27.70 20.56
C ALA A 254 -3.61 -27.55 19.53
N HIS A 255 -3.60 -26.42 18.81
CA HIS A 255 -2.59 -26.11 17.82
C HIS A 255 -1.21 -25.90 18.45
N ILE A 256 -1.10 -25.07 19.49
CA ILE A 256 0.17 -24.86 20.22
C ILE A 256 0.69 -26.17 20.84
N ASN A 257 -0.17 -26.95 21.48
CA ASN A 257 0.20 -28.22 22.10
C ASN A 257 0.64 -29.29 21.07
N SER A 258 0.22 -29.15 19.81
CA SER A 258 0.65 -30.06 18.73
C SER A 258 2.11 -29.85 18.31
N ILE A 259 2.68 -28.66 18.51
CA ILE A 259 4.01 -28.30 17.96
C ILE A 259 5.13 -29.19 18.54
N PRO A 260 5.24 -29.43 19.86
CA PRO A 260 6.25 -30.36 20.41
C PRO A 260 6.05 -31.81 19.98
N ILE A 261 4.83 -32.20 19.58
CA ILE A 261 4.55 -33.53 19.02
C ILE A 261 5.11 -33.61 17.59
N LYS A 262 4.79 -32.60 16.76
CA LYS A 262 5.30 -32.46 15.39
C LYS A 262 6.83 -32.45 15.33
N TYR A 263 7.49 -31.73 16.25
CA TYR A 263 8.95 -31.74 16.39
C TYR A 263 9.49 -33.18 16.49
N ARG A 264 8.92 -34.00 17.38
CA ARG A 264 9.36 -35.38 17.59
C ARG A 264 9.13 -36.28 16.37
N GLN A 265 8.04 -36.05 15.64
CA GLN A 265 7.71 -36.81 14.43
C GLN A 265 8.64 -36.50 13.25
N LEU A 266 9.07 -35.23 13.13
CA LEU A 266 9.81 -34.75 11.96
C LEU A 266 11.34 -34.79 12.15
N LYS A 267 11.85 -34.64 13.38
CA LYS A 267 13.28 -34.37 13.65
C LYS A 267 14.25 -35.33 12.93
N GLU A 268 13.96 -36.63 12.93
CA GLU A 268 14.88 -37.64 12.39
C GLU A 268 14.90 -37.64 10.85
N LEU A 269 13.77 -37.34 10.22
CA LEU A 269 13.68 -37.21 8.76
C LEU A 269 14.46 -35.97 8.30
N TYR A 270 14.20 -34.83 8.92
CA TYR A 270 14.80 -33.55 8.53
C TYR A 270 16.30 -33.49 8.84
N GLN A 271 16.73 -34.05 9.97
CA GLN A 271 18.15 -34.12 10.32
C GLN A 271 18.96 -34.93 9.29
N ARG A 272 18.40 -36.02 8.74
CA ARG A 272 19.04 -36.80 7.66
C ARG A 272 19.19 -36.01 6.36
N ALA A 273 18.29 -35.07 6.11
CA ALA A 273 18.37 -34.11 5.01
C ALA A 273 19.30 -32.91 5.32
N GLY A 274 19.92 -32.86 6.50
CA GLY A 274 20.74 -31.73 6.92
C GLY A 274 19.93 -30.46 7.19
N LEU A 275 18.69 -30.63 7.65
CA LEU A 275 17.79 -29.59 8.14
C LEU A 275 17.53 -29.84 9.64
N LEU A 276 17.98 -28.93 10.49
CA LEU A 276 17.82 -29.06 11.95
C LEU A 276 16.51 -28.39 12.38
N LEU A 277 15.58 -29.14 12.98
CA LEU A 277 14.35 -28.53 13.49
C LEU A 277 14.64 -27.79 14.79
N ASN A 278 14.14 -26.56 14.88
CA ASN A 278 14.22 -25.74 16.09
C ASN A 278 13.54 -26.46 17.27
N GLN A 279 14.26 -26.70 18.36
CA GLN A 279 13.72 -27.38 19.53
C GLN A 279 12.65 -26.52 20.21
N CYS A 280 11.63 -27.16 20.78
CA CYS A 280 10.64 -26.47 21.60
C CYS A 280 10.15 -27.31 22.77
N GLU A 281 9.84 -26.63 23.87
CA GLU A 281 9.37 -27.25 25.11
C GLU A 281 8.03 -26.65 25.55
N PRO A 282 7.08 -27.46 26.06
CA PRO A 282 5.90 -26.94 26.74
C PRO A 282 6.27 -26.11 27.97
N VAL A 283 5.63 -24.95 28.15
CA VAL A 283 5.81 -24.10 29.34
C VAL A 283 4.72 -24.42 30.35
N SER A 284 5.11 -24.87 31.54
CA SER A 284 4.17 -25.14 32.64
C SER A 284 3.82 -23.84 33.37
N GLY A 285 2.54 -23.62 33.69
CA GLY A 285 2.10 -22.45 34.48
C GLY A 285 2.14 -21.13 33.72
N SER A 286 1.64 -21.10 32.48
CA SER A 286 1.51 -19.86 31.69
C SER A 286 0.80 -18.75 32.47
N ASP A 287 1.16 -17.48 32.18
CA ASP A 287 0.58 -16.27 32.78
C ASP A 287 -0.97 -16.19 32.69
N SER A 288 -1.60 -17.05 31.88
CA SER A 288 -3.02 -17.37 31.97
C SER A 288 -3.23 -18.89 32.14
N ASP A 289 -4.08 -19.28 33.09
CA ASP A 289 -4.49 -20.68 33.32
C ASP A 289 -5.25 -21.29 32.12
N GLU A 290 -5.57 -20.49 31.11
CA GLU A 290 -6.47 -20.87 30.02
C GLU A 290 -5.81 -20.96 28.63
N CYS A 291 -4.61 -20.39 28.42
CA CYS A 291 -3.93 -20.41 27.11
C CYS A 291 -2.60 -21.16 27.16
N SER A 292 -2.44 -22.15 26.28
CA SER A 292 -1.21 -22.94 26.18
C SER A 292 -0.03 -22.12 25.67
N CYS A 293 1.17 -22.50 26.11
CA CYS A 293 2.43 -21.85 25.76
C CYS A 293 3.53 -22.89 25.51
N ILE A 294 4.35 -22.63 24.49
CA ILE A 294 5.61 -23.34 24.27
C ILE A 294 6.76 -22.34 24.20
N SER A 295 7.97 -22.80 24.50
CA SER A 295 9.20 -22.05 24.34
C SER A 295 10.09 -22.74 23.31
N PRO A 296 10.12 -22.25 22.05
CA PRO A 296 11.14 -22.64 21.11
C PRO A 296 12.50 -22.05 21.52
N GLU A 297 13.59 -22.69 21.12
CA GLU A 297 14.93 -22.14 21.33
C GLU A 297 15.11 -20.81 20.55
N TYR A 298 15.88 -19.90 21.15
CA TYR A 298 16.26 -18.64 20.52
C TYR A 298 17.61 -18.83 19.85
N LEU A 299 17.64 -18.76 18.52
CA LEU A 299 18.84 -18.92 17.72
C LEU A 299 19.27 -17.57 17.12
N ASP A 300 20.55 -17.25 17.25
CA ASP A 300 21.17 -16.10 16.57
C ASP A 300 21.69 -16.54 15.18
N GLY A 301 21.15 -15.93 14.13
CA GLY A 301 21.51 -16.26 12.75
C GLY A 301 20.88 -15.30 11.75
N VAL A 302 21.04 -15.61 10.47
CA VAL A 302 20.43 -14.87 9.35
C VAL A 302 19.48 -15.82 8.64
N ASP A 303 18.24 -15.41 8.41
CA ASP A 303 17.32 -16.26 7.64
C ASP A 303 17.76 -16.35 6.17
N LEU A 304 17.43 -17.46 5.52
CA LEU A 304 17.88 -17.74 4.17
C LEU A 304 17.37 -16.69 3.17
N ASN A 305 16.17 -16.13 3.37
CA ASN A 305 15.64 -15.07 2.52
C ASN A 305 16.51 -13.81 2.61
N GLN A 306 16.85 -13.37 3.83
CA GLN A 306 17.76 -12.26 4.06
C GLN A 306 19.14 -12.53 3.46
N TYR A 307 19.67 -13.75 3.57
CA TYR A 307 20.95 -14.12 2.96
C TYR A 307 20.92 -14.01 1.43
N LEU A 308 19.88 -14.54 0.77
CA LEU A 308 19.71 -14.43 -0.68
C LEU A 308 19.52 -12.97 -1.12
N ASN A 309 18.81 -12.16 -0.34
CA ASN A 309 18.63 -10.73 -0.61
C ASN A 309 19.96 -9.97 -0.54
N GLU A 310 20.84 -10.33 0.40
CA GLU A 310 22.15 -9.73 0.50
C GLU A 310 23.04 -10.10 -0.69
N LEU A 311 23.02 -11.36 -1.12
CA LEU A 311 23.69 -11.78 -2.37
C LEU A 311 23.13 -11.04 -3.60
N SER A 312 21.81 -10.82 -3.65
CA SER A 312 21.16 -10.06 -4.73
C SER A 312 21.66 -8.62 -4.78
N ARG A 313 21.82 -7.95 -3.63
CA ARG A 313 22.40 -6.60 -3.54
C ARG A 313 23.86 -6.56 -4.01
N GLN A 314 24.62 -7.60 -3.68
CA GLN A 314 26.01 -7.79 -4.11
C GLN A 314 26.11 -8.23 -5.57
N LYS A 315 24.97 -8.50 -6.24
CA LYS A 315 24.84 -9.02 -7.61
C LYS A 315 25.50 -10.40 -7.80
N ASP A 316 25.65 -11.17 -6.72
CA ASP A 316 26.17 -12.54 -6.75
C ASP A 316 25.04 -13.54 -7.06
N TYR A 317 24.48 -13.41 -8.26
CA TYR A 317 23.30 -14.17 -8.70
C TYR A 317 23.59 -15.65 -8.92
N ASP A 318 24.84 -16.00 -9.25
CA ASP A 318 25.23 -17.40 -9.44
C ASP A 318 25.28 -18.13 -8.09
N LYS A 319 25.72 -17.46 -7.01
CA LYS A 319 25.66 -18.01 -5.64
C LYS A 319 24.23 -18.14 -5.12
N ILE A 320 23.30 -17.27 -5.54
CA ILE A 320 21.86 -17.43 -5.24
C ILE A 320 21.34 -18.74 -5.85
N LEU A 321 21.56 -18.97 -7.15
CA LEU A 321 21.13 -20.21 -7.81
C LEU A 321 21.74 -21.44 -7.14
N LEU A 322 23.04 -21.43 -6.85
CA LEU A 322 23.71 -22.54 -6.16
C LEU A 322 23.09 -22.80 -4.78
N THR A 323 22.72 -21.76 -4.05
CA THR A 323 22.09 -21.89 -2.73
C THR A 323 20.67 -22.47 -2.85
N ILE A 324 19.92 -22.09 -3.90
CA ILE A 324 18.62 -22.69 -4.21
C ILE A 324 18.79 -24.18 -4.57
N ASP A 325 19.79 -24.54 -5.37
CA ASP A 325 20.07 -25.94 -5.73
C ASP A 325 20.40 -26.80 -4.48
N GLN A 326 21.20 -26.26 -3.57
CA GLN A 326 21.49 -26.90 -2.28
C GLN A 326 20.22 -27.10 -1.44
N TYR A 327 19.33 -26.11 -1.42
CA TYR A 327 18.05 -26.24 -0.74
C TYR A 327 17.17 -27.33 -1.38
N VAL A 328 17.11 -27.39 -2.71
CA VAL A 328 16.36 -28.44 -3.46
C VAL A 328 16.92 -29.83 -3.17
N GLU A 329 18.24 -30.00 -3.12
CA GLU A 329 18.88 -31.27 -2.76
C GLU A 329 18.45 -31.71 -1.36
N LYS A 330 18.51 -30.81 -0.37
CA LYS A 330 18.05 -31.09 1.00
C LYS A 330 16.58 -31.48 1.02
N LEU A 331 15.71 -30.76 0.31
CA LEU A 331 14.29 -31.10 0.23
C LEU A 331 14.06 -32.48 -0.40
N ASN A 332 14.77 -32.83 -1.46
CA ASN A 332 14.68 -34.16 -2.08
C ASN A 332 15.12 -35.30 -1.14
N LEU A 333 16.08 -35.06 -0.24
CA LEU A 333 16.47 -36.04 0.78
C LEU A 333 15.37 -36.34 1.82
N THR A 334 14.33 -35.49 1.91
CA THR A 334 13.15 -35.74 2.75
C THR A 334 12.10 -36.64 2.09
N ALA A 335 12.27 -37.00 0.82
CA ALA A 335 11.27 -37.74 0.07
C ALA A 335 10.97 -39.11 0.66
N THR A 336 9.69 -39.47 0.67
CA THR A 336 9.26 -40.83 0.97
C THR A 336 9.55 -41.76 -0.22
N LYS A 337 9.59 -43.07 0.03
CA LYS A 337 9.86 -44.09 -1.00
C LYS A 337 8.66 -44.39 -1.90
N HIS A 338 7.45 -44.10 -1.45
CA HIS A 338 6.22 -44.26 -2.24
C HIS A 338 5.86 -42.95 -2.94
N THR A 339 4.93 -43.03 -3.88
CA THR A 339 4.44 -41.87 -4.63
C THR A 339 3.22 -41.25 -3.97
N PHE A 340 2.92 -40.00 -4.32
CA PHE A 340 1.86 -39.21 -3.71
C PHE A 340 0.48 -39.87 -3.85
N HIS A 341 -0.24 -39.99 -2.72
CA HIS A 341 -1.64 -40.39 -2.70
C HIS A 341 -2.49 -39.38 -1.91
N PRO A 342 -3.43 -38.67 -2.55
CA PRO A 342 -4.28 -37.70 -1.85
C PRO A 342 -5.21 -38.42 -0.86
N THR A 343 -5.22 -37.94 0.37
CA THR A 343 -6.13 -38.40 1.43
C THR A 343 -7.33 -37.47 1.55
N THR A 344 -8.39 -37.90 2.22
CA THR A 344 -9.55 -37.01 2.51
C THR A 344 -9.15 -35.76 3.31
N GLU A 345 -8.18 -35.86 4.22
CA GLU A 345 -7.67 -34.71 4.96
C GLU A 345 -6.85 -33.77 4.07
N PHE A 346 -6.08 -34.31 3.13
CA PHE A 346 -5.42 -33.50 2.09
C PHE A 346 -6.46 -32.72 1.28
N GLU A 347 -7.50 -33.39 0.78
CA GLU A 347 -8.52 -32.76 -0.07
C GLU A 347 -9.31 -31.69 0.67
N LYS A 348 -9.54 -31.88 1.97
CA LYS A 348 -10.21 -30.89 2.83
C LYS A 348 -9.42 -29.59 2.98
N ILE A 349 -8.09 -29.67 2.99
CA ILE A 349 -7.21 -28.51 3.24
C ILE A 349 -6.80 -27.85 1.92
N PHE A 350 -6.46 -28.65 0.91
CA PHE A 350 -5.91 -28.15 -0.34
C PHE A 350 -6.89 -28.19 -1.49
N GLY A 351 -7.99 -28.95 -1.40
CA GLY A 351 -8.93 -29.22 -2.51
C GLY A 351 -8.64 -30.54 -3.23
N THR A 352 -9.53 -30.93 -4.16
CA THR A 352 -9.35 -32.12 -5.02
C THR A 352 -8.61 -31.75 -6.30
N TRP A 353 -7.51 -32.45 -6.57
CA TRP A 353 -6.64 -32.16 -7.72
C TRP A 353 -6.26 -33.43 -8.47
N LYS A 354 -6.13 -33.32 -9.80
CA LYS A 354 -5.61 -34.38 -10.66
C LYS A 354 -4.08 -34.33 -10.69
N LEU A 355 -3.46 -34.53 -9.54
CA LEU A 355 -2.03 -34.80 -9.45
C LEU A 355 -1.83 -36.30 -9.74
N GLY A 356 -0.89 -36.65 -10.61
CA GLY A 356 -0.67 -38.03 -11.05
C GLY A 356 -0.11 -38.94 -9.94
N ASP A 357 -0.16 -40.25 -10.17
CA ASP A 357 0.35 -41.28 -9.23
C ASP A 357 1.89 -41.36 -9.20
N ASP A 358 2.61 -40.56 -9.98
CA ASP A 358 4.07 -40.61 -10.12
C ASP A 358 4.81 -39.50 -9.34
N TYR A 359 4.10 -38.68 -8.58
CA TYR A 359 4.71 -37.54 -7.89
C TYR A 359 5.45 -37.98 -6.62
N ALA A 360 6.69 -37.52 -6.47
CA ALA A 360 7.41 -37.69 -5.21
C ALA A 360 6.72 -36.89 -4.09
N CYS A 361 6.57 -37.52 -2.92
CA CYS A 361 5.91 -36.93 -1.76
C CYS A 361 6.80 -36.98 -0.51
N VAL A 362 6.35 -36.28 0.53
CA VAL A 362 6.91 -36.37 1.87
C VAL A 362 5.78 -36.54 2.89
N SER A 363 5.98 -37.47 3.84
CA SER A 363 5.10 -37.65 5.01
C SER A 363 5.87 -38.34 6.16
N PRO A 364 5.74 -37.88 7.43
CA PRO A 364 5.14 -36.62 7.82
C PRO A 364 5.96 -35.44 7.28
N CYS A 365 5.32 -34.30 7.03
CA CYS A 365 5.97 -33.15 6.39
C CYS A 365 5.65 -31.84 7.08
N ALA A 366 6.64 -30.95 7.17
CA ALA A 366 6.45 -29.53 7.38
C ALA A 366 6.22 -28.84 6.02
N LEU A 367 5.08 -28.17 5.88
CA LEU A 367 4.70 -27.44 4.67
C LEU A 367 5.42 -26.09 4.57
N ASP A 368 5.66 -25.44 5.70
CA ASP A 368 6.12 -24.04 5.78
C ASP A 368 7.66 -23.91 5.77
N LEU A 369 8.30 -24.54 4.79
CA LEU A 369 9.77 -24.50 4.58
C LEU A 369 10.22 -23.31 3.72
N ILE A 370 9.47 -22.20 3.75
CA ILE A 370 9.84 -20.99 3.01
C ILE A 370 11.20 -20.45 3.50
N PHE A 371 11.94 -19.74 2.65
CA PHE A 371 13.31 -19.29 2.98
C PHE A 371 13.38 -18.46 4.27
N SER A 372 12.37 -17.65 4.59
CA SER A 372 12.33 -16.87 5.84
C SER A 372 12.20 -17.72 7.11
N ASN A 373 11.80 -18.99 6.99
CA ASN A 373 11.70 -19.92 8.11
C ASN A 373 12.94 -20.82 8.23
N ILE A 374 13.96 -20.62 7.38
CA ILE A 374 15.23 -21.34 7.44
C ILE A 374 16.31 -20.40 7.98
N LEU A 375 16.73 -20.59 9.22
CA LEU A 375 17.78 -19.79 9.86
C LEU A 375 19.15 -20.43 9.64
N LEU A 376 20.04 -19.66 9.02
CA LEU A 376 21.43 -20.02 8.85
C LEU A 376 22.22 -19.60 10.09
N THR A 377 22.89 -20.57 10.73
CA THR A 377 23.76 -20.36 11.90
C THR A 377 25.15 -20.94 11.63
N GLY A 378 26.15 -20.56 12.41
CA GLY A 378 27.54 -20.95 12.20
C GLY A 378 28.26 -20.07 11.16
N ASN A 379 29.49 -20.45 10.82
CA ASN A 379 30.30 -19.75 9.81
C ASN A 379 30.02 -20.32 8.39
N GLU A 380 30.60 -19.72 7.34
CA GLU A 380 30.36 -20.20 5.96
C GLU A 380 30.79 -21.66 5.72
N ASN A 381 31.77 -22.17 6.48
CA ASN A 381 32.33 -23.52 6.31
C ASN A 381 31.58 -24.60 7.12
N ASP A 382 30.79 -24.22 8.12
CA ASP A 382 30.01 -25.09 9.01
C ASP A 382 28.60 -24.52 9.21
N ARG A 383 27.97 -24.15 8.09
CA ARG A 383 26.66 -23.51 8.10
C ARG A 383 25.57 -24.53 8.37
N GLN A 384 24.86 -24.34 9.48
CA GLN A 384 23.69 -25.14 9.85
C GLN A 384 22.41 -24.48 9.36
N TRP A 385 21.50 -25.29 8.82
CA TRP A 385 20.21 -24.86 8.27
C TRP A 385 19.12 -25.26 9.26
N ASN A 386 18.62 -24.29 10.03
CA ASN A 386 17.64 -24.53 11.08
C ASN A 386 16.23 -24.18 10.60
N VAL A 387 15.30 -25.12 10.67
CA VAL A 387 13.88 -24.89 10.37
C VAL A 387 13.21 -24.33 11.63
N LEU A 388 12.91 -23.03 11.59
CA LEU A 388 12.32 -22.29 12.71
C LEU A 388 10.86 -22.63 12.95
N ASP A 389 10.10 -22.78 11.86
CA ASP A 389 8.67 -22.99 11.92
C ASP A 389 8.25 -24.29 11.21
N TYR A 390 7.57 -25.14 11.98
CA TYR A 390 6.96 -26.39 11.54
C TYR A 390 5.54 -26.51 12.12
N GLU A 391 4.91 -25.37 12.41
CA GLU A 391 3.53 -25.26 12.85
C GLU A 391 2.57 -25.94 11.87
N TRP A 392 2.79 -25.71 10.57
CA TRP A 392 2.05 -26.35 9.47
C TRP A 392 2.71 -27.66 9.08
N SER A 393 2.52 -28.67 9.91
CA SER A 393 2.97 -30.03 9.63
C SER A 393 1.82 -31.02 9.58
N PHE A 394 1.90 -31.95 8.64
CA PHE A 394 0.85 -32.92 8.33
C PHE A 394 1.40 -34.35 8.33
N GLU A 395 0.54 -35.31 8.68
CA GLU A 395 0.85 -36.74 8.69
C GLU A 395 0.46 -37.45 7.38
N PHE A 396 -0.15 -36.72 6.45
CA PHE A 396 -0.49 -37.23 5.11
C PHE A 396 0.50 -36.73 4.07
N ASP A 397 0.51 -37.37 2.90
CA ASP A 397 1.44 -37.06 1.82
C ASP A 397 1.23 -35.63 1.29
N ILE A 398 2.34 -34.91 1.10
CA ILE A 398 2.37 -33.65 0.35
C ILE A 398 3.34 -33.78 -0.82
N PRO A 399 2.99 -33.31 -2.03
CA PRO A 399 3.93 -33.28 -3.16
C PRO A 399 5.16 -32.42 -2.84
N LEU A 400 6.37 -32.95 -3.01
CA LEU A 400 7.61 -32.20 -2.73
C LEU A 400 7.72 -30.91 -3.54
N LYS A 401 7.36 -30.98 -4.82
CA LYS A 401 7.35 -29.82 -5.71
C LYS A 401 6.34 -28.75 -5.28
N PHE A 402 5.29 -29.09 -4.54
CA PHE A 402 4.38 -28.08 -3.98
C PHE A 402 5.07 -27.28 -2.87
N ILE A 403 5.84 -27.93 -1.99
CA ILE A 403 6.64 -27.24 -0.95
C ILE A 403 7.69 -26.33 -1.61
N LEU A 404 8.36 -26.83 -2.65
CA LEU A 404 9.33 -26.04 -3.42
C LEU A 404 8.66 -24.86 -4.14
N TYR A 405 7.51 -25.08 -4.77
CA TYR A 405 6.72 -24.03 -5.40
C TYR A 405 6.40 -22.90 -4.42
N ARG A 406 5.88 -23.24 -3.22
CA ARG A 406 5.58 -22.25 -2.17
C ARG A 406 6.83 -21.45 -1.81
N THR A 407 7.95 -22.13 -1.61
CA THR A 407 9.23 -21.51 -1.26
C THR A 407 9.64 -20.47 -2.29
N LEU A 408 9.62 -20.83 -3.59
CA LEU A 408 9.97 -19.94 -4.69
C LEU A 408 8.94 -18.82 -4.87
N PHE A 409 7.66 -19.12 -4.73
CA PHE A 409 6.57 -18.15 -4.82
C PHE A 409 6.73 -17.00 -3.83
N TYR A 410 6.99 -17.29 -2.56
CA TYR A 410 7.21 -16.25 -1.56
C TYR A 410 8.52 -15.48 -1.80
N TYR A 411 9.59 -16.15 -2.26
CA TYR A 411 10.84 -15.47 -2.60
C TYR A 411 10.66 -14.50 -3.78
N GLN A 412 9.92 -14.89 -4.82
CA GLN A 412 9.67 -14.04 -5.98
C GLN A 412 8.80 -12.82 -5.68
N GLN A 413 7.99 -12.87 -4.62
CA GLN A 413 7.22 -11.71 -4.15
C GLN A 413 8.07 -10.71 -3.38
N ASP A 414 9.26 -11.10 -2.91
CA ASP A 414 10.19 -10.18 -2.27
C ASP A 414 10.75 -9.19 -3.30
N LYS A 415 10.52 -7.89 -3.08
CA LYS A 415 11.02 -6.84 -3.97
C LYS A 415 12.55 -6.85 -4.08
N ASN A 416 13.28 -7.38 -3.11
CA ASN A 416 14.74 -7.53 -3.17
C ASN A 416 15.19 -8.63 -4.14
N ALA A 417 14.31 -9.55 -4.54
CA ALA A 417 14.59 -10.57 -5.54
C ALA A 417 14.55 -10.03 -6.98
N LEU A 418 14.04 -8.80 -7.21
CA LEU A 418 13.87 -8.23 -8.56
C LEU A 418 15.17 -8.19 -9.39
N GLY A 419 16.31 -7.88 -8.76
CA GLY A 419 17.61 -7.86 -9.43
C GLY A 419 18.02 -9.24 -9.94
N PHE A 420 17.84 -10.26 -9.10
CA PHE A 420 18.06 -11.66 -9.45
C PHE A 420 17.11 -12.14 -10.54
N LEU A 421 15.81 -11.85 -10.42
CA LEU A 421 14.81 -12.23 -11.43
C LEU A 421 15.08 -11.57 -12.78
N ALA A 422 15.53 -10.31 -12.80
CA ALA A 422 15.96 -9.63 -14.02
C ALA A 422 17.17 -10.31 -14.68
N ASP A 423 18.12 -10.82 -13.87
CA ASP A 423 19.26 -11.58 -14.38
C ASP A 423 18.84 -12.91 -15.00
N LEU A 424 17.94 -13.65 -14.34
CA LEU A 424 17.39 -14.90 -14.88
C LEU A 424 16.66 -14.65 -16.21
N MET A 425 15.83 -13.61 -16.31
CA MET A 425 15.17 -13.22 -17.55
C MET A 425 16.18 -12.93 -18.67
N ARG A 426 17.26 -12.21 -18.37
CA ARG A 426 18.34 -11.92 -19.32
C ARG A 426 19.05 -13.20 -19.79
N LYS A 427 19.25 -14.15 -18.88
CA LYS A 427 19.83 -15.48 -19.16
C LYS A 427 18.83 -16.46 -19.79
N LYS A 428 17.55 -16.08 -19.91
CA LYS A 428 16.44 -16.95 -20.36
C LYS A 428 16.29 -18.21 -19.50
N ILE A 429 16.51 -18.07 -18.19
CA ILE A 429 16.32 -19.14 -17.21
C ILE A 429 14.96 -18.89 -16.52
N ASP A 430 14.07 -19.88 -16.57
CA ASP A 430 12.87 -19.90 -15.74
C ASP A 430 13.19 -20.62 -14.42
N LEU A 431 12.98 -19.94 -13.29
CA LEU A 431 13.35 -20.46 -11.98
C LEU A 431 12.56 -21.72 -11.58
N TYR A 432 11.29 -21.80 -11.98
CA TYR A 432 10.47 -22.97 -11.73
C TYR A 432 10.91 -24.14 -12.62
N GLU A 433 11.16 -23.89 -13.91
CA GLU A 433 11.65 -24.94 -14.81
C GLU A 433 13.03 -25.46 -14.40
N HIS A 434 13.91 -24.56 -13.93
CA HIS A 434 15.21 -24.92 -13.32
C HIS A 434 15.03 -25.87 -12.12
N CYS A 435 13.98 -25.66 -11.34
CA CYS A 435 13.58 -26.52 -10.22
C CYS A 435 12.67 -27.70 -10.63
N HIS A 436 12.56 -27.98 -11.94
CA HIS A 436 11.73 -29.05 -12.51
C HIS A 436 10.23 -28.93 -12.23
N ILE A 437 9.70 -27.72 -12.12
CA ILE A 437 8.28 -27.41 -11.96
C ILE A 437 7.73 -26.84 -13.28
N SER A 438 6.88 -27.61 -13.95
CA SER A 438 6.20 -27.25 -15.19
C SER A 438 5.15 -26.16 -15.00
N LYS A 439 4.75 -25.49 -16.10
CA LYS A 439 3.71 -24.45 -16.05
C LYS A 439 2.33 -24.97 -15.63
N GLU A 440 2.02 -26.22 -15.95
CA GLU A 440 0.77 -26.87 -15.50
C GLU A 440 0.80 -27.10 -13.99
N GLU A 441 1.91 -27.62 -13.46
CA GLU A 441 2.13 -27.76 -12.01
C GLU A 441 2.05 -26.41 -11.29
N GLN A 442 2.62 -25.33 -11.85
CA GLN A 442 2.53 -23.98 -11.27
C GLN A 442 1.08 -23.51 -11.10
N GLN A 443 0.20 -23.74 -12.09
CA GLN A 443 -1.20 -23.35 -12.01
C GLN A 443 -1.96 -24.15 -10.94
N GLN A 444 -1.71 -25.46 -10.87
CA GLN A 444 -2.30 -26.32 -9.85
C GLN A 444 -1.82 -25.96 -8.45
N TYR A 445 -0.52 -25.74 -8.28
CA TYR A 445 0.08 -25.34 -7.00
C TYR A 445 -0.34 -23.94 -6.55
N ALA A 446 -0.50 -22.98 -7.47
CA ALA A 446 -1.09 -21.68 -7.16
C ALA A 446 -2.51 -21.81 -6.59
N ALA A 447 -3.31 -22.70 -7.17
CA ALA A 447 -4.68 -22.94 -6.73
C ALA A 447 -4.73 -23.69 -5.39
N MET A 448 -3.84 -24.67 -5.16
CA MET A 448 -3.65 -25.34 -3.86
C MET A 448 -3.22 -24.36 -2.77
N GLU A 449 -2.28 -23.46 -3.08
CA GLU A 449 -1.85 -22.39 -2.17
C GLU A 449 -3.03 -21.49 -1.78
N HIS A 450 -3.82 -21.07 -2.76
CA HIS A 450 -5.01 -20.27 -2.52
C HIS A 450 -6.02 -20.96 -1.61
N GLN A 451 -6.30 -22.27 -1.81
CA GLN A 451 -7.18 -23.04 -0.92
C GLN A 451 -6.62 -23.13 0.50
N PHE A 452 -5.31 -23.34 0.64
CA PHE A 452 -4.66 -23.35 1.95
C PHE A 452 -4.79 -22.00 2.68
N GLN A 453 -4.62 -20.87 1.97
CA GLN A 453 -4.82 -19.55 2.56
C GLN A 453 -6.27 -19.32 3.00
N LEU A 454 -7.24 -19.78 2.21
CA LEU A 454 -8.66 -19.74 2.61
C LEU A 454 -8.91 -20.57 3.87
N TYR A 455 -8.32 -21.77 3.96
CA TYR A 455 -8.41 -22.62 5.13
C TYR A 455 -7.80 -21.96 6.39
N ILE A 456 -6.73 -21.18 6.27
CA ILE A 456 -6.09 -20.47 7.40
C ILE A 456 -6.90 -19.24 7.85
N ILE A 457 -7.62 -18.58 6.95
CA ILE A 457 -8.31 -17.31 7.22
C ILE A 457 -9.80 -17.50 7.52
N GLU A 458 -10.40 -18.61 7.10
CA GLU A 458 -11.85 -18.89 7.14
C GLU A 458 -12.60 -18.22 8.31
N GLY A 459 -13.57 -17.37 7.98
CA GLY A 459 -14.35 -16.60 8.96
C GLY A 459 -13.69 -15.29 9.45
N LYS A 460 -12.52 -14.93 8.92
CA LYS A 460 -11.85 -13.63 9.13
C LYS A 460 -11.75 -12.85 7.83
N ALA A 461 -11.70 -11.52 7.93
CA ALA A 461 -11.34 -10.65 6.81
C ALA A 461 -9.93 -10.13 7.05
N SER A 462 -9.06 -10.21 6.04
CA SER A 462 -7.76 -9.57 6.12
C SER A 462 -7.92 -8.06 6.12
N PHE A 463 -7.03 -7.35 6.80
CA PHE A 463 -7.04 -5.90 6.82
C PHE A 463 -6.82 -5.28 5.44
N ALA A 464 -6.09 -5.97 4.56
CA ALA A 464 -5.95 -5.56 3.16
C ALA A 464 -7.28 -5.62 2.41
N LEU A 465 -8.07 -6.69 2.61
CA LEU A 465 -9.40 -6.82 2.04
C LEU A 465 -10.35 -5.78 2.64
N LEU A 466 -10.33 -5.59 3.96
CA LEU A 466 -11.12 -4.55 4.63
C LEU A 466 -10.81 -3.18 4.03
N HIS A 467 -9.53 -2.82 3.87
CA HIS A 467 -9.16 -1.55 3.25
C HIS A 467 -9.72 -1.42 1.81
N ALA A 468 -9.69 -2.50 1.02
CA ALA A 468 -10.15 -2.48 -0.36
C ALA A 468 -11.67 -2.31 -0.52
N ILE A 469 -12.48 -2.71 0.47
CA ILE A 469 -13.95 -2.61 0.43
C ILE A 469 -14.51 -1.39 1.17
N MET A 470 -13.66 -0.70 1.92
CA MET A 470 -14.05 0.49 2.68
C MET A 470 -14.23 1.69 1.75
N PRO A 471 -15.18 2.60 2.04
CA PRO A 471 -15.56 3.67 1.11
C PRO A 471 -14.51 4.78 0.95
N GLN A 472 -13.44 4.77 1.75
CA GLN A 472 -12.40 5.80 1.78
C GLN A 472 -11.51 5.73 0.54
N ALA A 473 -11.17 6.89 0.00
CA ALA A 473 -10.33 7.00 -1.18
C ALA A 473 -8.83 6.99 -0.82
N SER A 474 -8.05 6.32 -1.65
CA SER A 474 -6.58 6.42 -1.67
C SER A 474 -6.14 7.01 -3.00
N VAL A 475 -5.71 8.27 -2.99
CA VAL A 475 -5.41 9.04 -4.21
C VAL A 475 -3.91 9.23 -4.36
N LYS A 476 -3.33 8.76 -5.46
CA LYS A 476 -1.90 8.99 -5.77
C LYS A 476 -1.66 10.44 -6.15
N LEU A 477 -0.64 11.05 -5.56
CA LEU A 477 -0.28 12.45 -5.82
C LEU A 477 0.00 12.70 -7.31
N ASP A 478 0.72 11.78 -7.98
CA ASP A 478 1.01 11.88 -9.43
C ASP A 478 -0.26 11.99 -10.29
N THR A 479 -1.35 11.34 -9.87
CA THR A 479 -2.62 11.39 -10.59
C THR A 479 -3.26 12.78 -10.49
N LEU A 480 -3.10 13.47 -9.35
CA LEU A 480 -3.61 14.82 -9.15
C LEU A 480 -2.79 15.84 -9.94
N ILE A 481 -1.46 15.76 -9.87
CA ILE A 481 -0.56 16.70 -10.58
C ILE A 481 -0.74 16.60 -12.09
N LYS A 482 -0.93 15.39 -12.63
CA LYS A 482 -1.24 15.21 -14.05
C LYS A 482 -2.53 15.93 -14.43
N GLY A 483 -3.55 15.91 -13.56
CA GLY A 483 -4.79 16.69 -13.73
C GLY A 483 -4.55 18.19 -13.87
N ASP A 484 -3.73 18.78 -13.00
CA ASP A 484 -3.47 20.24 -12.98
C ASP A 484 -2.54 20.71 -14.09
N SER A 485 -1.65 19.85 -14.61
CA SER A 485 -0.80 20.19 -15.77
C SER A 485 -1.64 20.53 -17.00
N PHE A 486 -2.76 19.83 -17.19
CA PHE A 486 -3.68 20.09 -18.30
C PHE A 486 -4.29 21.50 -18.20
N LEU A 487 -4.70 21.93 -17.00
CA LEU A 487 -5.29 23.25 -16.78
C LEU A 487 -4.33 24.40 -17.12
N LYS A 488 -3.02 24.21 -16.93
CA LYS A 488 -2.02 25.23 -17.28
C LYS A 488 -1.89 25.43 -18.79
N GLU A 489 -1.93 24.36 -19.58
CA GLU A 489 -1.85 24.47 -21.05
C GLU A 489 -3.09 25.16 -21.64
N LEU A 490 -4.27 24.98 -21.04
CA LEU A 490 -5.50 25.67 -21.46
C LEU A 490 -5.42 27.20 -21.34
N GLN A 491 -4.60 27.72 -20.42
CA GLN A 491 -4.41 29.16 -20.25
C GLN A 491 -3.41 29.75 -21.24
N THR A 492 -2.60 28.91 -21.91
CA THR A 492 -1.53 29.34 -22.82
C THR A 492 -1.57 28.61 -24.17
N PRO A 493 -2.72 28.65 -24.89
CA PRO A 493 -2.80 28.02 -26.21
C PRO A 493 -1.79 28.66 -27.17
N LYS A 494 -1.22 27.87 -28.08
CA LYS A 494 -0.29 28.42 -29.07
C LYS A 494 -1.06 28.89 -30.28
N ILE A 495 -0.74 30.08 -30.75
CA ILE A 495 -1.46 30.70 -31.86
C ILE A 495 -0.46 31.20 -32.87
N TYR A 496 -0.69 30.82 -34.12
CA TYR A 496 0.13 31.19 -35.25
C TYR A 496 -0.72 31.98 -36.23
N TYR A 497 -0.09 32.88 -36.97
CA TYR A 497 -0.77 33.66 -38.00
C TYR A 497 -0.05 33.58 -39.34
N GLY A 498 -0.81 33.60 -40.43
CA GLY A 498 -0.30 33.59 -41.80
C GLY A 498 -0.65 34.88 -42.54
N THR A 499 0.17 35.25 -43.53
CA THR A 499 -0.02 36.45 -44.37
C THR A 499 -0.49 36.11 -45.80
N GLY A 500 -0.97 34.87 -46.04
CA GLY A 500 -1.32 34.36 -47.37
C GLY A 500 -0.26 33.49 -48.04
N ASN A 501 0.83 33.14 -47.34
CA ASN A 501 1.89 32.24 -47.81
C ASN A 501 2.11 31.06 -46.83
N GLY A 502 1.09 30.72 -46.03
CA GLY A 502 1.17 29.74 -44.95
C GLY A 502 1.85 30.26 -43.66
N PHE A 503 2.00 29.37 -42.69
CA PHE A 503 2.56 29.64 -41.36
C PHE A 503 4.08 29.47 -41.33
N GLN A 504 4.83 30.48 -40.87
CA GLN A 504 6.27 30.39 -40.62
C GLN A 504 6.55 30.29 -39.11
N GLY A 505 7.58 29.54 -38.72
CA GLY A 505 7.86 29.24 -37.29
C GLY A 505 8.13 30.44 -36.37
N GLU A 506 8.39 31.64 -36.94
CA GLU A 506 8.58 32.89 -36.19
C GLU A 506 7.27 33.70 -36.00
N GLN A 507 6.14 33.25 -36.55
CA GLN A 507 4.86 33.97 -36.56
C GLN A 507 3.90 33.49 -35.44
N GLN A 508 4.38 33.45 -34.20
CA GLN A 508 3.60 33.06 -33.02
C GLN A 508 3.09 34.29 -32.26
N ILE A 509 1.81 34.26 -31.87
CA ILE A 509 1.18 35.26 -31.00
C ILE A 509 1.20 34.71 -29.57
N PRO A 510 1.80 35.42 -28.59
CA PRO A 510 1.65 35.06 -27.19
C PRO A 510 0.18 35.28 -26.78
N ALA A 511 -0.51 34.20 -26.42
CA ALA A 511 -1.90 34.25 -25.96
C ALA A 511 -1.98 33.87 -24.49
N LEU A 512 -2.81 34.60 -23.74
CA LEU A 512 -3.22 34.24 -22.40
C LEU A 512 -4.75 34.12 -22.41
N ALA A 513 -5.24 32.89 -22.35
CA ALA A 513 -6.66 32.60 -22.34
C ALA A 513 -7.20 32.52 -20.91
N MET A 514 -8.49 32.79 -20.76
CA MET A 514 -9.22 32.47 -19.54
C MET A 514 -9.71 31.02 -19.65
N ALA A 515 -9.37 30.20 -18.65
CA ALA A 515 -9.88 28.85 -18.50
C ALA A 515 -10.66 28.74 -17.18
N ASP A 516 -11.88 28.19 -17.21
CA ASP A 516 -12.70 27.95 -16.02
C ASP A 516 -12.63 26.50 -15.52
N ASP A 517 -13.35 26.20 -14.43
CA ASP A 517 -13.39 24.88 -13.79
C ASP A 517 -14.01 23.80 -14.69
N ASP A 518 -14.74 24.18 -15.75
CA ASP A 518 -15.32 23.28 -16.75
C ASP A 518 -14.40 23.10 -17.97
N ASN A 519 -13.14 23.54 -17.89
CA ASN A 519 -12.16 23.56 -18.98
C ASN A 519 -12.64 24.33 -20.23
N ARG A 520 -13.52 25.32 -20.06
CA ARG A 520 -13.89 26.23 -21.14
C ARG A 520 -12.83 27.32 -21.26
N VAL A 521 -12.31 27.46 -22.47
CA VAL A 521 -11.27 28.40 -22.86
C VAL A 521 -11.89 29.54 -23.63
N THR A 522 -11.64 30.77 -23.19
CA THR A 522 -12.08 32.00 -23.85
C THR A 522 -10.89 32.93 -24.10
N LEU A 523 -10.76 33.42 -25.33
CA LEU A 523 -9.63 34.25 -25.74
C LEU A 523 -10.03 35.25 -26.84
N ASP A 524 -9.63 36.51 -26.66
CA ASP A 524 -9.70 37.56 -27.70
C ASP A 524 -8.30 37.87 -28.23
N LEU A 525 -8.15 37.90 -29.56
CA LEU A 525 -6.91 38.22 -30.24
C LEU A 525 -7.06 39.45 -31.13
N ASP A 526 -6.12 40.39 -31.02
CA ASP A 526 -6.02 41.51 -31.95
C ASP A 526 -5.46 41.04 -33.30
N VAL A 527 -6.13 41.40 -34.40
CA VAL A 527 -5.69 41.10 -35.76
C VAL A 527 -4.60 42.09 -36.18
N LEU A 528 -3.38 41.58 -36.42
CA LEU A 528 -2.24 42.38 -36.85
C LEU A 528 -2.34 42.78 -38.34
N PRO A 529 -1.67 43.87 -38.77
CA PRO A 529 -1.62 44.25 -40.18
C PRO A 529 -1.07 43.11 -41.06
N ASN A 530 -1.79 42.78 -42.14
CA ASN A 530 -1.51 41.69 -43.09
C ASN A 530 -1.81 40.26 -42.60
N MET A 531 -2.42 40.10 -41.43
CA MET A 531 -2.90 38.79 -40.98
C MET A 531 -4.10 38.34 -41.81
N LYS A 532 -3.98 37.17 -42.43
CA LYS A 532 -5.03 36.58 -43.30
C LYS A 532 -5.50 35.21 -42.84
N GLU A 533 -4.64 34.48 -42.15
CA GLU A 533 -4.86 33.13 -41.67
C GLU A 533 -4.56 33.07 -40.16
N ILE A 534 -5.30 32.25 -39.42
CA ILE A 534 -4.97 31.89 -38.03
C ILE A 534 -4.90 30.39 -37.88
N ARG A 535 -3.91 29.92 -37.14
CA ARG A 535 -3.86 28.55 -36.61
C ARG A 535 -3.88 28.61 -35.08
N LEU A 536 -4.85 27.94 -34.48
CA LEU A 536 -4.97 27.71 -33.05
C LEU A 536 -4.51 26.28 -32.75
N ASP A 537 -3.54 26.17 -31.86
CA ASP A 537 -3.11 24.92 -31.26
C ASP A 537 -3.59 24.91 -29.80
N PRO A 538 -4.72 24.24 -29.53
CA PRO A 538 -5.40 24.34 -28.25
C PRO A 538 -4.69 23.59 -27.11
N THR A 539 -3.95 22.51 -27.40
CA THR A 539 -3.25 21.66 -26.41
C THR A 539 -2.05 20.92 -27.02
N GLU A 540 -1.07 20.50 -26.22
CA GLU A 540 0.05 19.63 -26.64
C GLU A 540 -0.15 18.13 -26.30
N TYR A 541 -1.39 17.73 -26.06
CA TYR A 541 -1.77 16.35 -25.73
C TYR A 541 -3.06 15.93 -26.44
N PRO A 542 -3.30 14.62 -26.62
CA PRO A 542 -4.54 14.11 -27.18
C PRO A 542 -5.77 14.57 -26.39
N CYS A 543 -6.79 15.10 -27.07
CA CYS A 543 -7.92 15.75 -26.44
C CYS A 543 -9.22 15.66 -27.26
N LEU A 544 -10.33 16.01 -26.62
CA LEU A 544 -11.59 16.31 -27.27
C LEU A 544 -11.84 17.79 -27.16
N ILE A 545 -12.26 18.39 -28.28
CA ILE A 545 -12.56 19.82 -28.34
C ILE A 545 -13.98 19.99 -28.82
N LYS A 546 -14.73 20.78 -28.06
CA LYS A 546 -16.02 21.31 -28.48
C LYS A 546 -15.86 22.79 -28.76
N ILE A 547 -16.06 23.20 -30.00
CA ILE A 547 -16.12 24.62 -30.36
C ILE A 547 -17.50 25.14 -29.97
N ASN A 548 -17.53 26.07 -29.03
CA ASN A 548 -18.76 26.75 -28.64
C ASN A 548 -19.03 27.89 -29.62
N GLU A 549 -18.01 28.69 -29.92
CA GLU A 549 -18.12 29.84 -30.81
C GLU A 549 -16.74 30.32 -31.32
N ILE A 550 -16.68 30.74 -32.58
CA ILE A 550 -15.55 31.50 -33.13
C ILE A 550 -16.11 32.72 -33.86
N LYS A 551 -15.72 33.93 -33.47
CA LYS A 551 -16.24 35.18 -34.05
C LYS A 551 -15.12 36.10 -34.50
N ALA A 552 -15.21 36.60 -35.72
CA ALA A 552 -14.44 37.73 -36.21
C ALA A 552 -15.19 39.04 -35.89
N ILE A 553 -14.61 39.90 -35.06
CA ILE A 553 -15.14 41.23 -34.78
C ILE A 553 -14.59 42.16 -35.85
N THR A 554 -15.46 42.64 -36.75
CA THR A 554 -15.09 43.61 -37.80
C THR A 554 -15.42 45.04 -37.39
N THR A 555 -15.01 46.02 -38.19
CA THR A 555 -15.38 47.43 -37.98
C THR A 555 -16.87 47.74 -38.18
N ALA A 556 -17.65 46.81 -38.74
CA ALA A 556 -19.09 46.97 -38.98
C ALA A 556 -19.92 46.09 -38.03
N GLU A 557 -19.82 44.77 -38.17
CA GLU A 557 -20.55 43.80 -37.35
C GLU A 557 -19.74 42.52 -37.10
N PRO A 558 -19.96 41.78 -36.00
CA PRO A 558 -19.31 40.50 -35.76
C PRO A 558 -19.79 39.43 -36.75
N VAL A 559 -18.85 38.71 -37.35
CA VAL A 559 -19.10 37.61 -38.29
C VAL A 559 -18.75 36.28 -37.60
N LEU A 560 -19.68 35.33 -37.61
CA LEU A 560 -19.44 33.99 -37.07
C LEU A 560 -18.58 33.19 -38.07
N ILE A 561 -17.51 32.57 -37.59
CA ILE A 561 -16.66 31.68 -38.38
C ILE A 561 -17.18 30.26 -38.16
N THR A 562 -17.88 29.72 -39.16
CA THR A 562 -18.52 28.41 -39.08
C THR A 562 -17.73 27.31 -39.80
N ARG A 563 -16.74 27.68 -40.61
CA ARG A 563 -15.93 26.76 -41.41
C ARG A 563 -14.45 26.98 -41.14
N PHE A 564 -13.76 25.90 -40.80
CA PHE A 564 -12.32 25.88 -40.53
C PHE A 564 -11.74 24.48 -40.79
N LEU A 565 -10.43 24.44 -41.00
CA LEU A 565 -9.67 23.24 -41.27
C LEU A 565 -9.08 22.70 -39.96
N LEU A 566 -8.96 21.38 -39.81
CA LEU A 566 -8.40 20.74 -38.63
C LEU A 566 -7.66 19.44 -38.97
N ASN A 567 -6.70 19.04 -38.14
CA ASN A 567 -5.95 17.78 -38.28
C ASN A 567 -6.43 16.67 -37.33
N GLY A 568 -7.64 16.82 -36.78
CA GLY A 568 -8.33 15.81 -35.97
C GLY A 568 -9.44 15.07 -36.72
N LEU A 569 -10.23 14.30 -35.98
CA LEU A 569 -11.43 13.62 -36.47
C LEU A 569 -12.67 14.42 -36.08
N ALA A 570 -13.48 14.83 -37.06
CA ALA A 570 -14.76 15.47 -36.80
C ALA A 570 -15.80 14.41 -36.38
N VAL A 571 -16.38 14.59 -35.19
CA VAL A 571 -17.52 13.79 -34.69
C VAL A 571 -18.83 14.49 -35.03
N SER A 572 -18.82 15.82 -35.01
CA SER A 572 -19.89 16.70 -35.50
C SER A 572 -19.27 18.02 -35.99
N GLU A 573 -20.10 18.94 -36.50
CA GLU A 573 -19.65 20.27 -36.94
C GLU A 573 -18.99 21.11 -35.82
N THR A 574 -19.20 20.74 -34.55
CA THR A 574 -18.70 21.48 -33.37
C THR A 574 -17.85 20.63 -32.44
N MET A 575 -17.67 19.32 -32.69
CA MET A 575 -16.94 18.42 -31.78
C MET A 575 -15.89 17.60 -32.53
N PHE A 576 -14.68 17.61 -31.99
CA PHE A 576 -13.47 17.09 -32.65
C PHE A 576 -12.64 16.26 -31.68
N VAL A 577 -11.98 15.23 -32.21
CA VAL A 577 -11.07 14.35 -31.47
C VAL A 577 -9.68 14.47 -32.07
N TYR A 578 -8.68 14.81 -31.24
CA TYR A 578 -7.27 14.87 -31.63
C TYR A 578 -6.50 13.76 -30.93
N ASP A 579 -5.95 12.82 -31.68
CA ASP A 579 -5.17 11.66 -31.16
C ASP A 579 -3.67 11.86 -31.19
N THR A 580 -3.27 13.11 -31.35
CA THR A 580 -1.88 13.55 -31.40
C THR A 580 -1.65 14.63 -30.34
N SER A 581 -0.37 14.88 -30.06
CA SER A 581 0.09 16.02 -29.26
C SER A 581 0.22 17.32 -30.06
N ASP A 582 -0.31 17.36 -31.28
CA ASP A 582 -0.18 18.48 -32.22
C ASP A 582 -1.56 18.80 -32.79
N ALA A 583 -2.51 19.13 -31.92
CA ALA A 583 -3.86 19.51 -32.32
C ALA A 583 -3.83 20.87 -33.01
N GLN A 584 -4.45 20.98 -34.19
CA GLN A 584 -4.45 22.21 -34.98
C GLN A 584 -5.84 22.50 -35.53
N LEU A 585 -6.27 23.75 -35.36
CA LEU A 585 -7.45 24.35 -35.99
C LEU A 585 -7.00 25.56 -36.80
N ILE A 586 -7.35 25.60 -38.08
CA ILE A 586 -6.87 26.60 -39.04
C ILE A 586 -8.06 27.33 -39.67
N ILE A 587 -8.06 28.65 -39.53
CA ILE A 587 -8.93 29.57 -40.26
C ILE A 587 -8.14 30.12 -41.43
N GLU A 588 -8.47 29.67 -42.63
CA GLU A 588 -7.70 29.95 -43.86
C GLU A 588 -7.92 31.37 -44.40
N GLN A 589 -9.06 31.98 -44.10
CA GLN A 589 -9.37 33.33 -44.55
C GLN A 589 -10.19 34.08 -43.50
N LEU A 590 -9.62 35.17 -43.00
CA LEU A 590 -10.33 36.10 -42.12
C LEU A 590 -11.28 37.00 -42.92
N PRO A 591 -12.46 37.34 -42.36
CA PRO A 591 -13.34 38.34 -42.96
C PRO A 591 -12.63 39.69 -43.15
N GLU A 592 -12.98 40.42 -44.22
CA GLU A 592 -12.42 41.74 -44.48
C GLU A 592 -12.71 42.69 -43.30
N HIS A 593 -11.75 43.56 -43.00
CA HIS A 593 -11.84 44.54 -41.90
C HIS A 593 -12.00 43.93 -40.49
N THR A 594 -11.59 42.68 -40.28
CA THR A 594 -11.51 42.08 -38.94
C THR A 594 -10.47 42.81 -38.08
N VAL A 595 -10.87 43.25 -36.89
CA VAL A 595 -9.98 43.90 -35.90
C VAL A 595 -9.63 42.98 -34.75
N LYS A 596 -10.53 42.06 -34.38
CA LYS A 596 -10.31 41.07 -33.32
C LYS A 596 -10.95 39.74 -33.68
N ILE A 597 -10.42 38.65 -33.12
CA ILE A 597 -11.05 37.32 -33.20
C ILE A 597 -11.23 36.77 -31.80
N HIS A 598 -12.45 36.31 -31.55
CA HIS A 598 -12.88 35.67 -30.32
C HIS A 598 -12.94 34.16 -30.52
N PHE A 599 -12.27 33.42 -29.64
CA PHE A 599 -12.34 31.97 -29.53
C PHE A 599 -13.03 31.57 -28.23
N ASP A 600 -14.01 30.67 -28.32
CA ASP A 600 -14.66 30.02 -27.20
C ASP A 600 -14.82 28.52 -27.49
N TYR A 601 -14.12 27.70 -26.71
CA TYR A 601 -14.12 26.26 -26.87
C TYR A 601 -13.92 25.54 -25.53
N THR A 602 -14.32 24.29 -25.44
CA THR A 602 -14.17 23.47 -24.24
C THR A 602 -13.28 22.27 -24.55
N VAL A 603 -12.34 21.98 -23.65
CA VAL A 603 -11.39 20.86 -23.80
C VAL A 603 -11.69 19.77 -22.78
N SER A 604 -11.67 18.51 -23.22
CA SER A 604 -11.79 17.36 -22.34
C SER A 604 -10.70 16.33 -22.62
N THR A 605 -10.20 15.68 -21.57
CA THR A 605 -9.29 14.54 -21.68
C THR A 605 -10.04 13.24 -21.36
N LEU A 606 -9.78 12.19 -22.13
CA LEU A 606 -10.26 10.84 -21.83
C LEU A 606 -9.09 9.98 -21.38
N ARG A 607 -9.34 9.03 -20.48
CA ARG A 607 -8.31 8.07 -20.04
C ARG A 607 -7.95 7.11 -21.18
N GLU A 608 -6.66 6.87 -21.37
CA GLU A 608 -6.01 6.03 -22.40
C GLU A 608 -6.79 4.77 -22.88
N PRO A 609 -7.38 3.92 -22.00
CA PRO A 609 -8.09 2.73 -22.47
C PRO A 609 -9.37 3.04 -23.24
N PHE A 610 -10.13 4.05 -22.80
CA PHE A 610 -11.38 4.47 -23.46
C PHE A 610 -11.10 5.28 -24.73
N TYR A 611 -9.99 6.01 -24.72
CA TYR A 611 -9.60 6.92 -25.79
C TYR A 611 -9.21 6.16 -27.07
N SER A 612 -8.34 5.15 -26.94
CA SER A 612 -7.82 4.40 -28.10
C SER A 612 -8.89 3.60 -28.84
N GLU A 613 -9.85 3.00 -28.12
CA GLU A 613 -10.95 2.24 -28.73
C GLU A 613 -11.95 3.16 -29.46
N LEU A 614 -12.29 4.31 -28.87
CA LEU A 614 -13.16 5.32 -29.48
C LEU A 614 -12.54 5.88 -30.78
N VAL A 615 -11.27 6.29 -30.74
CA VAL A 615 -10.55 6.83 -31.90
C VAL A 615 -10.50 5.80 -33.03
N LYS A 616 -10.20 4.54 -32.70
CA LYS A 616 -10.18 3.46 -33.69
C LYS A 616 -11.53 3.29 -34.37
N SER A 617 -12.62 3.23 -33.60
CA SER A 617 -13.98 3.11 -34.15
C SER A 617 -14.36 4.29 -35.05
N LEU A 618 -13.95 5.51 -34.70
CA LEU A 618 -14.22 6.71 -35.51
C LEU A 618 -13.40 6.70 -36.80
N LYS A 619 -12.12 6.32 -36.76
CA LYS A 619 -11.28 6.18 -37.95
C LYS A 619 -11.84 5.14 -38.92
N ASP A 620 -12.26 3.98 -38.40
CA ASP A 620 -12.84 2.91 -39.22
C ASP A 620 -14.14 3.39 -39.92
N GLN A 621 -14.96 4.22 -39.24
CA GLN A 621 -16.16 4.82 -39.84
C GLN A 621 -15.84 5.87 -40.91
N VAL A 622 -14.87 6.74 -40.66
CA VAL A 622 -14.43 7.79 -41.61
C VAL A 622 -13.75 7.18 -42.84
N GLU A 623 -12.97 6.11 -42.68
CA GLU A 623 -12.39 5.37 -43.81
C GLU A 623 -13.46 4.64 -44.63
N ALA A 624 -14.51 4.11 -43.99
CA ALA A 624 -15.67 3.54 -44.67
C ALA A 624 -16.54 4.58 -45.39
N SER A 625 -16.51 5.86 -44.96
CA SER A 625 -17.32 6.95 -45.51
C SER A 625 -16.59 7.83 -46.54
N LYS A 626 -15.35 7.50 -46.95
CA LYS A 626 -14.68 8.18 -48.08
C LYS A 626 -15.45 7.91 -49.38
N THR A 627 -16.49 8.70 -49.60
CA THR A 627 -17.27 8.77 -50.82
C THR A 627 -16.37 9.19 -51.97
N THR A 628 -16.38 8.40 -53.03
CA THR A 628 -15.83 8.80 -54.32
C THR A 628 -16.55 10.08 -54.75
N PRO A 629 -15.86 11.13 -55.26
CA PRO A 629 -16.49 12.41 -55.59
C PRO A 629 -17.74 12.17 -56.43
N THR A 630 -18.83 12.84 -56.05
CA THR A 630 -20.14 12.61 -56.66
C THR A 630 -20.07 12.91 -58.15
N LEU A 631 -20.99 12.37 -58.94
CA LEU A 631 -21.02 12.64 -60.38
C LEU A 631 -21.14 14.16 -60.66
N LEU A 632 -21.77 14.91 -59.74
CA LEU A 632 -21.91 16.36 -59.80
C LEU A 632 -20.55 17.07 -59.61
N ASP A 633 -19.76 16.69 -58.61
CA ASP A 633 -18.42 17.26 -58.36
C ASP A 633 -17.50 17.03 -59.55
N LYS A 634 -17.53 15.81 -60.11
CA LYS A 634 -16.77 15.45 -61.30
C LYS A 634 -17.21 16.22 -62.53
N VAL A 635 -18.48 16.61 -62.63
CA VAL A 635 -19.01 17.41 -63.75
C VAL A 635 -18.67 18.89 -63.57
N LEU A 636 -18.80 19.44 -62.36
CA LEU A 636 -18.50 20.84 -62.05
C LEU A 636 -17.00 21.17 -62.25
N ILE A 637 -16.11 20.29 -61.80
CA ILE A 637 -14.66 20.40 -62.03
C ILE A 637 -14.34 20.33 -63.53
N LYS A 638 -15.02 19.45 -64.28
CA LYS A 638 -14.79 19.27 -65.73
C LYS A 638 -15.32 20.45 -66.56
N CYS A 639 -16.36 21.14 -66.07
CA CYS A 639 -16.94 22.32 -66.70
C CYS A 639 -16.25 23.65 -66.33
N LYS A 640 -15.17 23.62 -65.52
CA LYS A 640 -14.48 24.81 -64.97
C LYS A 640 -15.38 25.72 -64.14
N MET A 641 -16.41 25.15 -63.52
CA MET A 641 -17.36 25.90 -62.69
C MET A 641 -17.03 25.81 -61.19
N ALA A 642 -16.07 24.97 -60.81
CA ALA A 642 -15.47 24.90 -59.48
C ALA A 642 -13.99 24.51 -59.60
N GLU A 643 -13.11 25.12 -58.80
CA GLU A 643 -11.73 24.62 -58.62
C GLU A 643 -11.75 23.48 -57.60
N PRO A 644 -10.96 22.40 -57.79
CA PRO A 644 -10.85 21.35 -56.78
C PRO A 644 -10.22 21.92 -55.51
N GLU A 645 -10.98 21.94 -54.43
CA GLU A 645 -10.51 22.37 -53.12
C GLU A 645 -9.35 21.44 -52.69
N THR A 646 -8.15 22.00 -52.57
CA THR A 646 -6.93 21.22 -52.32
C THR A 646 -6.68 21.15 -50.83
N ILE A 647 -7.26 20.14 -50.17
CA ILE A 647 -7.09 19.92 -48.74
C ILE A 647 -5.71 19.32 -48.45
N PRO A 648 -4.89 19.90 -47.54
CA PRO A 648 -3.61 19.35 -47.15
C PRO A 648 -3.73 17.92 -46.61
N GLN A 649 -2.73 17.08 -46.89
CA GLN A 649 -2.72 15.70 -46.41
C GLN A 649 -2.78 15.66 -44.87
N GLY A 650 -3.78 14.95 -44.33
CA GLY A 650 -3.97 14.82 -42.88
C GLY A 650 -4.94 15.84 -42.26
N TYR A 651 -5.56 16.70 -43.08
CA TYR A 651 -6.56 17.67 -42.62
C TYR A 651 -7.94 17.39 -43.21
N CYS A 652 -8.97 17.90 -42.54
CA CYS A 652 -10.36 17.95 -43.04
C CYS A 652 -11.05 19.24 -42.60
N TYR A 653 -12.15 19.60 -43.26
CA TYR A 653 -13.04 20.67 -42.80
C TYR A 653 -14.01 20.13 -41.76
N ASN A 654 -14.42 21.00 -40.83
CA ASN A 654 -15.45 20.66 -39.84
C ASN A 654 -16.85 20.45 -40.46
N LYS A 655 -17.13 21.04 -41.62
CA LYS A 655 -18.35 20.84 -42.42
C LYS A 655 -18.09 21.08 -43.92
N GLU A 656 -18.97 20.56 -44.78
CA GLU A 656 -18.92 20.80 -46.23
C GLU A 656 -19.16 22.28 -46.56
N SER A 657 -18.75 22.74 -47.74
CA SER A 657 -18.95 24.12 -48.17
C SER A 657 -20.44 24.47 -48.16
N ASP A 658 -20.79 25.60 -47.54
CA ASP A 658 -22.13 26.18 -47.70
C ASP A 658 -22.27 26.58 -49.19
N GLU A 659 -23.02 25.81 -49.99
CA GLU A 659 -23.36 26.16 -51.39
C GLU A 659 -24.08 27.50 -51.51
#